data_AF-A0A367EVK9-F1
#
_entry.id   AF-A0A367EVK9-F1
#
_cell.length_a   1.000
_cell.length_b   1.000
_cell.length_c   1.000
_cell.angle_alpha   90.00
_cell.angle_beta   90.00
_cell.angle_gamma   90.00
#
_symmetry.space_group_name_H-M   'P 1'
#
loop_
_entity.id
_entity.type
_entity.pdbx_description
1 polymer ?
#
loop_
_entity_poly.entity_id
_entity_poly.type
_entity_poly.pdbx_seq_one_letter_code
_entity_poly.pdbx_strand_id
1 'polypeptide(L)'
;MGRFRASSSGPPMLSEPERIGRAAMAVNGMGVFVWDLASGVMRYDDVGLSVMGIRPQEWDGRLATLGERMVEADLPVIEARVDRALRERTSFSLYFRVRLRDGVLRWTHVQGNVIADGAGRAVRVMGVIRDASQELWAVDQTEEVRRAKSDHRRQAAVVGHLSDVLASALTVQDVAGAITSPQLLHQLGADSIALGLVENGQVVPGGSSGLPEPWVRNVHLGRFTERLPLSEVVRTREPVFITSREEFAERYPSLRVFLEQVPDATAAAYLPLIAQGSPVGAIGLSYNGKSYFTREERTLLTAACSTIAQSLQRALLYNKEQQLATGLQEVMLPGPMPHIGGLDLATRYRPAHTSGEIGGDWYDAIALPDGRIIAAVGDVQGHDVTAAAVMGQLRIALRAYADEGHPLATIMARTSAFLAELDTDRFATCVLTLLDPRTGVTVTVRAGHPEPAVRRPDGSVAWLDAPGGMPLGLAGTGLPAYPESEATLEPGSTLLLCTDGLFETRTADIDQGRAQLLDALRSGPEHPDPLAEHLLNTMGPYTRQEDDVALLLLRRAAGEPMTGPRFTASISRTDPDTLHAVRRRLRTALHEWSLGPLGDTAELLACELATNALLHTEGNATLTARPVGDGRRTLRLTVSDTSSASPQRRAAAEQSASGRGLLLVEELAEAWGVTPRGNGKSIWCEIPLPPGGTRYSRHAPQ
;
A
#
# COMPACT_ATOMS: atom_id res chain seq x y z
N MET A 1 -59.07 -100.20 -60.51
CA MET A 1 -59.94 -99.27 -59.77
C MET A 1 -59.24 -98.92 -58.47
N GLY A 2 -59.08 -97.62 -58.20
CA GLY A 2 -58.05 -97.10 -57.30
C GLY A 2 -58.29 -97.32 -55.81
N ARG A 3 -57.30 -96.89 -55.01
CA ARG A 3 -57.48 -96.39 -53.65
C ARG A 3 -56.28 -95.54 -53.21
N PHE A 4 -56.66 -94.41 -52.62
CA PHE A 4 -55.90 -93.40 -51.88
C PHE A 4 -54.68 -93.88 -51.07
N ARG A 5 -53.62 -93.07 -51.06
CA ARG A 5 -52.79 -92.83 -49.87
C ARG A 5 -52.59 -91.33 -49.70
N ALA A 6 -52.94 -90.85 -48.50
CA ALA A 6 -52.78 -89.48 -48.05
C ALA A 6 -51.30 -89.10 -47.94
N SER A 7 -50.94 -87.88 -48.37
CA SER A 7 -49.68 -87.23 -48.02
C SER A 7 -49.90 -86.29 -46.83
N SER A 8 -49.28 -86.63 -45.72
CA SER A 8 -49.07 -85.74 -44.58
C SER A 8 -47.95 -84.74 -44.92
N SER A 9 -48.29 -83.48 -45.18
CA SER A 9 -47.30 -82.40 -45.28
C SER A 9 -47.15 -81.71 -43.91
N GLY A 10 -46.14 -82.13 -43.14
CA GLY A 10 -45.60 -81.32 -42.05
C GLY A 10 -44.93 -80.05 -42.57
N PRO A 11 -44.57 -79.09 -41.70
CA PRO A 11 -44.02 -77.80 -42.10
C PRO A 11 -42.71 -77.97 -42.90
N PRO A 12 -42.40 -77.08 -43.87
CA PRO A 12 -41.20 -77.20 -44.68
C PRO A 12 -39.94 -77.12 -43.80
N MET A 13 -39.02 -78.06 -44.01
CA MET A 13 -37.69 -78.05 -43.37
C MET A 13 -36.85 -76.90 -43.94
N LEU A 14 -36.37 -76.02 -43.06
CA LEU A 14 -35.44 -74.92 -43.40
C LEU A 14 -34.13 -75.47 -44.00
N SER A 15 -33.55 -74.75 -44.95
CA SER A 15 -32.25 -75.11 -45.53
C SER A 15 -31.11 -74.97 -44.51
N GLU A 16 -30.02 -75.74 -44.69
CA GLU A 16 -28.86 -75.74 -43.77
C GLU A 16 -28.23 -74.33 -43.56
N PRO A 17 -28.08 -73.48 -44.59
CA PRO A 17 -27.61 -72.10 -44.42
C PRO A 17 -28.56 -71.22 -43.58
N GLU A 18 -29.88 -71.37 -43.73
CA GLU A 18 -30.89 -70.62 -42.96
C GLU A 18 -30.88 -71.04 -41.48
N ARG A 19 -30.67 -72.33 -41.21
CA ARG A 19 -30.53 -72.84 -39.83
C ARG A 19 -29.27 -72.30 -39.15
N ILE A 20 -28.13 -72.28 -39.85
CA ILE A 20 -26.86 -71.74 -39.34
C ILE A 20 -26.98 -70.23 -39.10
N GLY A 21 -27.58 -69.48 -40.03
CA GLY A 21 -27.80 -68.04 -39.89
C GLY A 21 -28.68 -67.70 -38.69
N ARG A 22 -29.80 -68.42 -38.49
CA ARG A 22 -30.69 -68.22 -37.34
C ARG A 22 -30.05 -68.61 -36.01
N ALA A 23 -29.25 -69.68 -35.97
CA ALA A 23 -28.50 -70.08 -34.79
C ALA A 23 -27.43 -69.03 -34.41
N ALA A 24 -26.69 -68.50 -35.40
CA ALA A 24 -25.70 -67.46 -35.18
C ALA A 24 -26.32 -66.14 -34.66
N MET A 25 -27.51 -65.77 -35.14
CA MET A 25 -28.24 -64.60 -34.63
C MET A 25 -28.72 -64.80 -33.18
N ALA A 26 -29.28 -65.97 -32.86
CA ALA A 26 -29.74 -66.29 -31.52
C ALA A 26 -28.59 -66.33 -30.49
N VAL A 27 -27.42 -66.87 -30.87
CA VAL A 27 -26.20 -66.86 -30.03
C VAL A 27 -25.74 -65.44 -29.70
N ASN A 28 -25.97 -64.48 -30.61
CA ASN A 28 -25.64 -63.07 -30.42
C ASN A 28 -26.80 -62.26 -29.78
N GLY A 29 -27.84 -62.92 -29.28
CA GLY A 29 -29.00 -62.24 -28.67
C GLY A 29 -29.80 -61.38 -29.64
N MET A 30 -29.66 -61.61 -30.95
CA MET A 30 -30.40 -60.92 -32.00
C MET A 30 -31.66 -61.72 -32.36
N GLY A 31 -32.82 -61.10 -32.18
CA GLY A 31 -34.09 -61.60 -32.66
C GLY A 31 -34.39 -61.16 -34.08
N VAL A 32 -35.31 -61.85 -34.72
CA VAL A 32 -35.77 -61.55 -36.08
C VAL A 32 -37.27 -61.30 -36.07
N PHE A 33 -37.72 -60.35 -36.88
CA PHE A 33 -39.13 -60.12 -37.12
C PHE A 33 -39.48 -60.04 -38.60
N VAL A 34 -40.72 -60.38 -38.89
CA VAL A 34 -41.36 -60.20 -40.19
C VAL A 34 -42.71 -59.56 -39.97
N TRP A 35 -42.92 -58.38 -40.55
CA TRP A 35 -44.20 -57.68 -40.57
C TRP A 35 -44.82 -57.78 -41.95
N ASP A 36 -45.98 -58.43 -42.03
CA ASP A 36 -46.78 -58.51 -43.24
C ASP A 36 -47.73 -57.31 -43.31
N LEU A 37 -47.52 -56.43 -44.29
CA LEU A 37 -48.23 -55.16 -44.37
C LEU A 37 -49.67 -55.30 -44.84
N ALA A 38 -49.99 -56.40 -45.57
CA ALA A 38 -51.34 -56.65 -46.06
C ALA A 38 -52.28 -57.13 -44.96
N SER A 39 -51.78 -58.00 -44.07
CA SER A 39 -52.54 -58.51 -42.92
C SER A 39 -52.36 -57.67 -41.65
N GLY A 40 -51.36 -56.79 -41.61
CA GLY A 40 -50.95 -56.04 -40.42
C GLY A 40 -50.28 -56.90 -39.34
N VAL A 41 -50.06 -58.19 -39.61
CA VAL A 41 -49.53 -59.15 -38.63
C VAL A 41 -48.01 -59.16 -38.64
N MET A 42 -47.44 -59.03 -37.44
CA MET A 42 -46.01 -59.06 -37.19
C MET A 42 -45.63 -60.32 -36.41
N ARG A 43 -44.63 -61.04 -36.90
CA ARG A 43 -44.11 -62.27 -36.31
C ARG A 43 -42.70 -62.01 -35.82
N TYR A 44 -42.46 -62.33 -34.56
CA TYR A 44 -41.13 -62.35 -33.95
C TYR A 44 -40.74 -63.80 -33.66
N ASP A 45 -39.43 -64.04 -33.57
CA ASP A 45 -38.93 -65.21 -32.85
C ASP A 45 -38.85 -64.96 -31.33
N ASP A 46 -38.59 -66.02 -30.58
CA ASP A 46 -38.56 -65.97 -29.11
C ASP A 46 -37.52 -64.98 -28.57
N VAL A 47 -36.38 -64.85 -29.27
CA VAL A 47 -35.32 -63.90 -28.92
C VAL A 47 -35.81 -62.47 -29.11
N GLY A 48 -36.48 -62.17 -30.22
CA GLY A 48 -37.00 -60.84 -30.49
C GLY A 48 -38.14 -60.42 -29.55
N LEU A 49 -39.02 -61.35 -29.17
CA LEU A 49 -40.03 -61.11 -28.13
C LEU A 49 -39.38 -60.85 -26.77
N SER A 50 -38.33 -61.59 -26.43
CA SER A 50 -37.56 -61.40 -25.19
C SER A 50 -36.89 -60.02 -25.13
N VAL A 51 -36.31 -59.54 -26.24
CA VAL A 51 -35.74 -58.18 -26.34
C VAL A 51 -36.83 -57.14 -26.06
N MET A 52 -38.03 -57.31 -26.61
CA MET A 52 -39.19 -56.44 -26.38
C MET A 52 -39.84 -56.59 -24.99
N GLY A 53 -39.40 -57.56 -24.18
CA GLY A 53 -39.99 -57.84 -22.86
C GLY A 53 -41.36 -58.52 -22.90
N ILE A 54 -41.74 -59.13 -24.04
CA ILE A 54 -43.04 -59.77 -24.28
C ILE A 54 -42.87 -61.29 -24.22
N ARG A 55 -43.82 -62.01 -23.61
CA ARG A 55 -43.84 -63.48 -23.63
C ARG A 55 -44.60 -63.97 -24.87
N PRO A 56 -44.22 -65.12 -25.48
CA PRO A 56 -44.92 -65.65 -26.65
C PRO A 56 -46.45 -65.79 -26.50
N GLN A 57 -46.94 -66.07 -25.29
CA GLN A 57 -48.38 -66.22 -25.00
C GLN A 57 -49.15 -64.89 -24.97
N GLU A 58 -48.46 -63.77 -24.81
CA GLU A 58 -49.04 -62.42 -24.76
C GLU A 58 -48.93 -61.70 -26.10
N TRP A 59 -48.26 -62.30 -27.09
CA TRP A 59 -48.04 -61.70 -28.38
C TRP A 59 -49.21 -62.00 -29.33
N ASP A 60 -50.00 -60.97 -29.63
CA ASP A 60 -51.15 -61.06 -30.53
C ASP A 60 -50.79 -60.78 -32.01
N GLY A 61 -49.52 -60.48 -32.28
CA GLY A 61 -49.03 -60.19 -33.63
C GLY A 61 -49.25 -58.75 -34.09
N ARG A 62 -49.65 -57.80 -33.23
CA ARG A 62 -50.02 -56.44 -33.65
C ARG A 62 -49.03 -55.37 -33.16
N LEU A 63 -48.84 -54.34 -33.98
CA LEU A 63 -47.97 -53.21 -33.68
C LEU A 63 -48.40 -52.44 -32.42
N ALA A 64 -49.71 -52.34 -32.17
CA ALA A 64 -50.26 -51.68 -30.98
C ALA A 64 -49.70 -52.27 -29.67
N THR A 65 -49.63 -53.59 -29.57
CA THR A 65 -49.09 -54.33 -28.42
C THR A 65 -47.59 -54.08 -28.21
N LEU A 66 -46.84 -53.78 -29.27
CA LEU A 66 -45.44 -53.35 -29.15
C LEU A 66 -45.34 -51.91 -28.64
N GLY A 67 -46.21 -51.03 -29.13
CA GLY A 67 -46.28 -49.63 -28.73
C GLY A 67 -46.49 -49.45 -27.22
N GLU A 68 -47.30 -50.30 -26.59
CA GLU A 68 -47.53 -50.30 -25.14
C GLU A 68 -46.26 -50.55 -24.31
N ARG A 69 -45.26 -51.23 -24.90
CA ARG A 69 -43.97 -51.48 -24.24
C ARG A 69 -42.93 -50.41 -24.53
N MET A 70 -43.14 -49.55 -25.53
CA MET A 70 -42.21 -48.47 -25.86
C MET A 70 -42.41 -47.27 -24.94
N VAL A 71 -41.36 -46.47 -24.74
CA VAL A 71 -41.48 -45.20 -24.02
C VAL A 71 -42.24 -44.20 -24.89
N GLU A 72 -43.29 -43.59 -24.34
CA GLU A 72 -44.20 -42.68 -25.06
C GLU A 72 -43.48 -41.53 -25.79
N ALA A 73 -42.44 -40.98 -25.17
CA ALA A 73 -41.62 -39.91 -25.77
C ALA A 73 -40.84 -40.35 -27.04
N ASP A 74 -40.59 -41.65 -27.21
CA ASP A 74 -39.83 -42.18 -28.36
C ASP A 74 -40.76 -42.51 -29.55
N LEU A 75 -42.08 -42.70 -29.32
CA LEU A 75 -43.04 -43.15 -30.33
C LEU A 75 -43.11 -42.25 -31.58
N PRO A 76 -43.21 -40.91 -31.50
CA PRO A 76 -43.36 -40.07 -32.69
C PRO A 76 -42.16 -40.18 -33.65
N VAL A 77 -40.95 -40.35 -33.10
CA VAL A 77 -39.71 -40.49 -33.88
C VAL A 77 -39.65 -41.85 -34.56
N ILE A 78 -40.11 -42.90 -33.89
CA ILE A 78 -40.16 -44.27 -34.43
C ILE A 78 -41.17 -44.32 -35.58
N GLU A 79 -42.40 -43.84 -35.36
CA GLU A 79 -43.46 -43.81 -36.37
C GLU A 79 -43.01 -43.05 -37.62
N ALA A 80 -42.50 -41.83 -37.46
CA ALA A 80 -42.04 -41.02 -38.59
C ALA A 80 -40.95 -41.73 -39.42
N ARG A 81 -40.06 -42.48 -38.77
CA ARG A 81 -38.94 -43.17 -39.42
C ARG A 81 -39.38 -44.45 -40.13
N VAL A 82 -40.28 -45.22 -39.52
CA VAL A 82 -40.88 -46.41 -40.13
C VAL A 82 -41.76 -46.01 -41.32
N ASP A 83 -42.62 -45.00 -41.16
CA ASP A 83 -43.50 -44.50 -42.21
C ASP A 83 -42.72 -43.97 -43.42
N ARG A 84 -41.62 -43.26 -43.17
CA ARG A 84 -40.72 -42.82 -44.24
C ARG A 84 -40.12 -44.01 -44.99
N ALA A 85 -39.62 -45.00 -44.27
CA ALA A 85 -39.03 -46.19 -44.89
C ALA A 85 -40.05 -46.98 -45.73
N LEU A 86 -41.30 -47.07 -45.27
CA LEU A 86 -42.39 -47.69 -46.01
C LEU A 86 -42.71 -46.93 -47.30
N ARG A 87 -42.77 -45.59 -47.27
CA ARG A 87 -43.00 -44.76 -48.47
C ARG A 87 -41.85 -44.84 -49.47
N GLU A 88 -40.63 -44.76 -48.97
CA GLU A 88 -39.42 -44.71 -49.80
C GLU A 88 -38.92 -46.09 -50.24
N ARG A 89 -39.45 -47.17 -49.64
CA ARG A 89 -38.99 -48.57 -49.80
C ARG A 89 -37.52 -48.75 -49.45
N THR A 90 -37.09 -48.12 -48.37
CA THR A 90 -35.71 -48.15 -47.89
C THR A 90 -35.57 -48.98 -46.62
N SER A 91 -34.33 -49.25 -46.23
CA SER A 91 -34.03 -49.79 -44.91
C SER A 91 -34.11 -48.69 -43.84
N PHE A 92 -34.44 -49.08 -42.62
CA PHE A 92 -34.35 -48.21 -41.46
C PHE A 92 -33.56 -48.86 -40.34
N SER A 93 -32.90 -48.01 -39.56
CA SER A 93 -32.17 -48.37 -38.35
C SER A 93 -32.50 -47.32 -37.29
N LEU A 94 -32.95 -47.77 -36.12
CA LEU A 94 -33.42 -46.90 -35.04
C LEU A 94 -33.21 -47.53 -33.66
N TYR A 95 -32.98 -46.67 -32.67
CA TYR A 95 -32.84 -47.03 -31.26
C TYR A 95 -34.03 -46.46 -30.49
N PHE A 96 -34.56 -47.23 -29.55
CA PHE A 96 -35.67 -46.81 -28.70
C PHE A 96 -35.65 -47.56 -27.38
N ARG A 97 -36.36 -47.04 -26.38
CA ARG A 97 -36.47 -47.68 -25.08
C ARG A 97 -37.74 -48.52 -24.99
N VAL A 98 -37.58 -49.73 -24.45
CA VAL A 98 -38.70 -50.60 -24.06
C VAL A 98 -38.74 -50.75 -22.54
N ARG A 99 -39.95 -50.76 -21.99
CA ARG A 99 -40.21 -50.98 -20.58
C ARG A 99 -40.45 -52.47 -20.34
N LEU A 100 -39.50 -53.09 -19.65
CA LEU A 100 -39.60 -54.48 -19.20
C LEU A 100 -40.63 -54.60 -18.07
N ARG A 101 -40.99 -55.84 -17.73
CA ARG A 101 -42.05 -56.13 -16.75
C ARG A 101 -41.72 -55.71 -15.32
N ASP A 102 -40.45 -55.71 -14.98
CA ASP A 102 -39.91 -55.24 -13.71
C ASP A 102 -39.81 -53.70 -13.64
N GLY A 103 -40.25 -52.99 -14.69
CA GLY A 103 -40.19 -51.55 -14.80
C GLY A 103 -38.85 -51.02 -15.32
N VAL A 104 -37.85 -51.87 -15.52
CA VAL A 104 -36.54 -51.49 -16.03
C VAL A 104 -36.67 -51.07 -17.51
N LEU A 105 -36.04 -49.96 -17.86
CA LEU A 105 -35.93 -49.52 -19.25
C LEU A 105 -34.73 -50.22 -19.90
N ARG A 106 -34.97 -50.83 -21.05
CA ARG A 106 -33.95 -51.43 -21.92
C ARG A 106 -33.83 -50.62 -23.20
N TRP A 107 -32.61 -50.35 -23.63
CA TRP A 107 -32.38 -49.82 -24.97
C TRP A 107 -32.42 -50.94 -26.00
N THR A 108 -33.14 -50.69 -27.08
CA THR A 108 -33.38 -51.66 -28.14
C THR A 108 -32.98 -51.05 -29.47
N HIS A 109 -32.23 -51.82 -30.27
CA HIS A 109 -31.87 -51.46 -31.64
C HIS A 109 -32.64 -52.32 -32.62
N VAL A 110 -33.30 -51.68 -33.59
CA VAL A 110 -34.00 -52.36 -34.69
C VAL A 110 -33.42 -51.90 -36.01
N GLN A 111 -33.18 -52.88 -36.89
CA GLN A 111 -32.88 -52.64 -38.30
C GLN A 111 -33.86 -53.42 -39.16
N GLY A 112 -34.67 -52.72 -39.96
CA GLY A 112 -35.69 -53.29 -40.83
C GLY A 112 -35.50 -52.92 -42.30
N ASN A 113 -35.78 -53.86 -43.19
CA ASN A 113 -35.77 -53.67 -44.64
C ASN A 113 -37.18 -53.85 -45.20
N VAL A 114 -37.65 -52.87 -45.97
CA VAL A 114 -38.95 -52.92 -46.65
C VAL A 114 -38.82 -53.67 -47.97
N ILE A 115 -39.71 -54.64 -48.20
CA ILE A 115 -39.78 -55.47 -49.40
C ILE A 115 -41.02 -55.10 -50.18
N ALA A 116 -40.85 -54.84 -51.48
CA ALA A 116 -41.92 -54.49 -52.39
C ALA A 116 -42.31 -55.67 -53.32
N ASP A 117 -43.57 -55.68 -53.79
CA ASP A 117 -44.04 -56.61 -54.82
C ASP A 117 -43.54 -56.21 -56.23
N GLY A 118 -43.83 -57.04 -57.24
CA GLY A 118 -43.48 -56.76 -58.64
C GLY A 118 -44.12 -55.50 -59.24
N ALA A 119 -45.08 -54.88 -58.54
CA ALA A 119 -45.70 -53.60 -58.89
C ALA A 119 -45.14 -52.42 -58.06
N GLY A 120 -44.10 -52.65 -57.24
CA GLY A 120 -43.43 -51.63 -56.46
C GLY A 120 -44.16 -51.18 -55.18
N ARG A 121 -45.16 -51.93 -54.71
CA ARG A 121 -45.87 -51.65 -53.45
C ARG A 121 -45.19 -52.37 -52.29
N ALA A 122 -44.97 -51.70 -51.17
CA ALA A 122 -44.44 -52.32 -49.97
C ALA A 122 -45.40 -53.40 -49.45
N VAL A 123 -44.93 -54.64 -49.35
CA VAL A 123 -45.75 -55.80 -48.92
C VAL A 123 -45.28 -56.42 -47.61
N ARG A 124 -44.00 -56.23 -47.25
CA ARG A 124 -43.43 -56.85 -46.05
C ARG A 124 -42.27 -56.03 -45.51
N VAL A 125 -42.07 -56.04 -44.19
CA VAL A 125 -40.83 -55.57 -43.55
C VAL A 125 -40.17 -56.77 -42.89
N MET A 126 -38.88 -56.97 -43.13
CA MET A 126 -38.10 -57.96 -42.41
C MET A 126 -36.94 -57.29 -41.71
N GLY A 127 -36.71 -57.63 -40.45
CA GLY A 127 -35.67 -56.98 -39.69
C GLY A 127 -35.14 -57.78 -38.52
N VAL A 128 -34.10 -57.23 -37.92
CA VAL A 128 -33.46 -57.77 -36.72
C VAL A 128 -33.66 -56.79 -35.56
N ILE A 129 -33.67 -57.35 -34.35
CA ILE A 129 -33.84 -56.61 -33.11
C ILE A 129 -32.84 -57.12 -32.07
N ARG A 130 -32.23 -56.24 -31.28
CA ARG A 130 -31.28 -56.63 -30.23
C ARG A 130 -31.33 -55.69 -29.03
N ASP A 131 -30.85 -56.17 -27.89
CA ASP A 131 -30.54 -55.32 -26.74
C ASP A 131 -29.31 -54.45 -27.06
N ALA A 132 -29.44 -53.15 -26.87
CA ALA A 132 -28.41 -52.13 -27.09
C ALA A 132 -28.02 -51.40 -25.80
N SER A 133 -28.42 -51.92 -24.63
CA SER A 133 -28.22 -51.26 -23.33
C SER A 133 -26.75 -51.05 -22.99
N GLN A 134 -25.89 -52.04 -23.26
CA GLN A 134 -24.44 -51.91 -22.98
C GLN A 134 -23.75 -50.84 -23.85
N GLU A 135 -24.14 -50.73 -25.12
CA GLU A 135 -23.56 -49.77 -26.07
C GLU A 135 -23.95 -48.34 -25.71
N LEU A 136 -25.23 -48.11 -25.40
CA LEU A 136 -25.75 -46.78 -25.10
C LEU A 136 -25.43 -46.32 -23.66
N TRP A 137 -25.31 -47.23 -22.68
CA TRP A 137 -24.78 -46.88 -21.35
C TRP A 137 -23.31 -46.45 -21.40
N ALA A 138 -22.49 -47.07 -22.26
CA ALA A 138 -21.10 -46.66 -22.45
C ALA A 138 -21.00 -45.26 -23.09
N VAL A 139 -21.90 -44.92 -24.01
CA VAL A 139 -21.98 -43.59 -24.63
C VAL A 139 -22.40 -42.51 -23.61
N ASP A 140 -23.42 -42.78 -22.80
CA ASP A 140 -23.95 -41.84 -21.79
C ASP A 140 -22.91 -41.54 -20.69
N GLN A 141 -22.25 -42.57 -20.14
CA GLN A 141 -21.16 -42.38 -19.17
C GLN A 141 -19.94 -41.66 -19.77
N THR A 142 -19.61 -41.95 -21.03
CA THR A 142 -18.50 -41.25 -21.70
C THR A 142 -18.81 -39.76 -21.87
N GLU A 143 -20.06 -39.43 -22.16
CA GLU A 143 -20.50 -38.04 -22.33
C GLU A 143 -20.58 -37.29 -20.99
N GLU A 144 -21.05 -37.92 -19.91
CA GLU A 144 -20.99 -37.37 -18.55
C GLU A 144 -19.55 -37.13 -18.09
N VAL A 145 -18.64 -38.09 -18.32
CA VAL A 145 -17.22 -37.93 -17.99
C VAL A 145 -16.56 -36.83 -18.83
N ARG A 146 -16.95 -36.69 -20.10
CA ARG A 146 -16.48 -35.59 -20.97
C ARG A 146 -16.97 -34.23 -20.50
N ARG A 147 -18.25 -34.12 -20.10
CA ARG A 147 -18.82 -32.89 -19.52
C ARG A 147 -18.11 -32.52 -18.22
N ALA A 148 -17.98 -33.48 -17.29
CA ALA A 148 -17.26 -33.26 -16.03
C ALA A 148 -15.79 -32.85 -16.26
N LYS A 149 -15.09 -33.46 -17.22
CA LYS A 149 -13.72 -33.04 -17.60
C LYS A 149 -13.68 -31.66 -18.24
N SER A 150 -14.67 -31.31 -19.07
CA SER A 150 -14.77 -29.99 -19.68
C SER A 150 -15.02 -28.91 -18.63
N ASP A 151 -15.94 -29.14 -17.71
CA ASP A 151 -16.25 -28.22 -16.60
C ASP A 151 -15.05 -28.05 -15.67
N HIS A 152 -14.36 -29.14 -15.33
CA HIS A 152 -13.15 -29.06 -14.52
C HIS A 152 -12.02 -28.28 -15.23
N ARG A 153 -11.84 -28.48 -16.54
CA ARG A 153 -10.89 -27.69 -17.35
C ARG A 153 -11.28 -26.22 -17.42
N ARG A 154 -12.57 -25.92 -17.58
CA ARG A 154 -13.09 -24.54 -17.55
C ARG A 154 -12.80 -23.90 -16.20
N GLN A 155 -13.06 -24.62 -15.10
CA GLN A 155 -12.80 -24.13 -13.75
C GLN A 155 -11.32 -23.86 -13.52
N ALA A 156 -10.45 -24.80 -13.90
CA ALA A 156 -9.01 -24.65 -13.81
C ALA A 156 -8.49 -23.48 -14.68
N ALA A 157 -9.06 -23.28 -15.86
CA ALA A 157 -8.67 -22.17 -16.74
C ALA A 157 -9.01 -20.80 -16.14
N VAL A 158 -10.20 -20.63 -15.57
CA VAL A 158 -10.60 -19.35 -14.93
C VAL A 158 -9.74 -19.07 -13.70
N VAL A 159 -9.54 -20.07 -12.82
CA VAL A 159 -8.70 -19.90 -11.62
C VAL A 159 -7.22 -19.69 -11.98
N GLY A 160 -6.72 -20.38 -12.99
CA GLY A 160 -5.37 -20.21 -13.51
C GLY A 160 -5.15 -18.81 -14.07
N HIS A 161 -6.05 -18.34 -14.93
CA HIS A 161 -6.00 -16.98 -15.47
C HIS A 161 -6.07 -15.91 -14.37
N LEU A 162 -6.98 -16.06 -13.40
CA LEU A 162 -7.04 -15.19 -12.23
C LEU A 162 -5.71 -15.16 -11.47
N SER A 163 -5.10 -16.32 -11.27
CA SER A 163 -3.83 -16.43 -10.55
C SER A 163 -2.71 -15.73 -11.32
N ASP A 164 -2.67 -15.87 -12.64
CA ASP A 164 -1.68 -15.21 -13.51
C ASP A 164 -1.83 -13.68 -13.47
N VAL A 165 -3.05 -13.16 -13.64
CA VAL A 165 -3.32 -11.72 -13.61
C VAL A 165 -3.01 -11.13 -12.23
N LEU A 166 -3.34 -11.85 -11.16
CA LEU A 166 -3.12 -11.39 -9.79
C LEU A 166 -1.69 -11.63 -9.29
N ALA A 167 -0.84 -12.35 -10.04
CA ALA A 167 0.55 -12.58 -9.66
C ALA A 167 1.36 -11.28 -9.65
N SER A 168 1.09 -10.37 -10.59
CA SER A 168 1.76 -9.07 -10.70
C SER A 168 1.08 -7.95 -9.91
N ALA A 169 -0.04 -8.21 -9.25
CA ALA A 169 -0.76 -7.21 -8.48
C ALA A 169 -0.08 -6.99 -7.11
N LEU A 170 0.40 -5.76 -6.88
CA LEU A 170 1.12 -5.36 -5.66
C LEU A 170 0.21 -4.56 -4.72
N THR A 171 -0.69 -3.75 -5.28
CA THR A 171 -1.58 -2.87 -4.52
C THR A 171 -3.02 -3.35 -4.53
N VAL A 172 -3.82 -2.85 -3.59
CA VAL A 172 -5.27 -3.10 -3.56
C VAL A 172 -5.95 -2.62 -4.85
N GLN A 173 -5.44 -1.53 -5.44
CA GLN A 173 -5.94 -0.99 -6.71
C GLN A 173 -5.61 -1.93 -7.89
N ASP A 174 -4.43 -2.55 -7.91
CA ASP A 174 -4.09 -3.54 -8.95
C ASP A 174 -5.01 -4.76 -8.89
N VAL A 175 -5.26 -5.25 -7.66
CA VAL A 175 -6.19 -6.37 -7.44
C VAL A 175 -7.61 -5.97 -7.85
N ALA A 176 -8.09 -4.79 -7.43
CA ALA A 176 -9.39 -4.28 -7.81
C ALA A 176 -9.54 -4.11 -9.33
N GLY A 177 -8.54 -3.52 -9.99
CA GLY A 177 -8.49 -3.37 -11.45
C GLY A 177 -8.53 -4.71 -12.18
N ALA A 178 -7.76 -5.69 -11.71
CA ALA A 178 -7.76 -7.04 -12.25
C ALA A 178 -9.14 -7.72 -12.17
N ILE A 179 -9.81 -7.64 -11.02
CA ILE A 179 -11.10 -8.32 -10.82
C ILE A 179 -12.28 -7.58 -11.46
N THR A 180 -12.19 -6.26 -11.59
CA THR A 180 -13.22 -5.45 -12.26
C THR A 180 -13.07 -5.43 -13.78
N SER A 181 -12.09 -6.16 -14.32
CA SER A 181 -11.83 -6.23 -15.75
C SER A 181 -13.02 -6.84 -16.53
N PRO A 182 -13.34 -6.30 -17.72
CA PRO A 182 -14.38 -6.85 -18.58
C PRO A 182 -14.14 -8.33 -18.95
N GLN A 183 -12.87 -8.73 -19.06
CA GLN A 183 -12.47 -10.10 -19.35
C GLN A 183 -12.90 -11.06 -18.24
N LEU A 184 -12.67 -10.70 -16.97
CA LEU A 184 -13.08 -11.55 -15.86
C LEU A 184 -14.59 -11.62 -15.73
N LEU A 185 -15.29 -10.50 -15.87
CA LEU A 185 -16.76 -10.44 -15.90
C LEU A 185 -17.34 -11.41 -16.93
N HIS A 186 -16.82 -11.37 -18.16
CA HIS A 186 -17.22 -12.29 -19.22
C HIS A 186 -16.91 -13.77 -18.90
N GLN A 187 -15.74 -14.07 -18.32
CA GLN A 187 -15.37 -15.44 -17.94
C GLN A 187 -16.25 -16.02 -16.82
N LEU A 188 -16.67 -15.18 -15.87
CA LEU A 188 -17.60 -15.54 -14.80
C LEU A 188 -19.06 -15.56 -15.28
N GLY A 189 -19.32 -15.06 -16.49
CA GLY A 189 -20.66 -14.91 -17.05
C GLY A 189 -21.52 -13.92 -16.27
N ALA A 190 -20.89 -12.98 -15.55
CA ALA A 190 -21.57 -11.99 -14.73
C ALA A 190 -21.68 -10.66 -15.48
N ASP A 191 -22.78 -9.94 -15.27
CA ASP A 191 -23.05 -8.65 -15.89
C ASP A 191 -22.44 -7.49 -15.10
N SER A 192 -22.31 -7.65 -13.78
CA SER A 192 -21.64 -6.68 -12.93
C SER A 192 -20.88 -7.36 -11.78
N ILE A 193 -19.87 -6.65 -11.28
CA ILE A 193 -19.06 -7.03 -10.14
C ILE A 193 -18.86 -5.83 -9.20
N ALA A 194 -18.97 -6.07 -7.90
CA ALA A 194 -18.65 -5.13 -6.85
C ALA A 194 -17.68 -5.78 -5.85
N LEU A 195 -16.61 -5.07 -5.51
CA LEU A 195 -15.67 -5.42 -4.45
C LEU A 195 -15.96 -4.57 -3.21
N GLY A 196 -16.13 -5.23 -2.08
CA GLY A 196 -16.06 -4.62 -0.76
C GLY A 196 -14.81 -5.06 -0.02
N LEU A 197 -14.10 -4.13 0.61
CA LEU A 197 -12.94 -4.38 1.48
C LEU A 197 -13.39 -4.32 2.94
N VAL A 198 -12.80 -5.14 3.82
CA VAL A 198 -13.09 -5.06 5.26
C VAL A 198 -12.08 -4.11 5.92
N GLU A 199 -12.56 -2.97 6.40
CA GLU A 199 -11.77 -1.96 7.12
C GLU A 199 -12.46 -1.59 8.43
N ASN A 200 -11.73 -1.64 9.56
CA ASN A 200 -12.26 -1.28 10.90
C ASN A 200 -13.60 -1.94 11.26
N GLY A 201 -13.84 -3.14 10.74
CA GLY A 201 -15.13 -3.80 10.90
C GLY A 201 -16.27 -3.14 10.10
N GLN A 202 -15.98 -2.60 8.94
CA GLN A 202 -16.97 -2.15 7.98
C GLN A 202 -16.57 -2.67 6.60
N VAL A 203 -17.55 -2.99 5.78
CA VAL A 203 -17.27 -3.21 4.36
C VAL A 203 -17.19 -1.83 3.72
N VAL A 204 -16.14 -1.50 3.01
CA VAL A 204 -15.98 -0.23 2.28
C VAL A 204 -15.79 -0.51 0.78
N PRO A 205 -16.20 0.39 -0.13
CA PRO A 205 -16.08 0.13 -1.57
C PRO A 205 -14.62 -0.03 -1.99
N GLY A 206 -14.29 -1.15 -2.64
CA GLY A 206 -12.96 -1.45 -3.17
C GLY A 206 -12.84 -1.35 -4.69
N GLY A 207 -13.97 -1.30 -5.41
CA GLY A 207 -14.02 -1.23 -6.87
C GLY A 207 -15.30 -1.83 -7.42
N SER A 208 -15.68 -1.46 -8.64
CA SER A 208 -16.86 -2.01 -9.31
C SER A 208 -16.78 -1.91 -10.82
N SER A 209 -17.44 -2.81 -11.53
CA SER A 209 -17.63 -2.74 -12.99
C SER A 209 -18.98 -3.32 -13.40
N GLY A 210 -19.56 -2.79 -14.47
CA GLY A 210 -20.91 -3.15 -14.94
C GLY A 210 -22.06 -2.58 -14.07
N LEU A 211 -21.77 -1.75 -13.08
CA LEU A 211 -22.78 -1.07 -12.26
C LEU A 211 -23.08 0.35 -12.76
N PRO A 212 -24.35 0.81 -12.74
CA PRO A 212 -24.70 2.19 -13.06
C PRO A 212 -24.01 3.21 -12.16
N GLU A 213 -23.61 4.37 -12.70
CA GLU A 213 -22.94 5.46 -11.96
C GLU A 213 -23.63 5.89 -10.62
N PRO A 214 -24.97 5.93 -10.52
CA PRO A 214 -25.65 6.23 -9.26
C PRO A 214 -25.37 5.23 -8.13
N TRP A 215 -25.04 3.97 -8.45
CA TRP A 215 -24.65 2.96 -7.45
C TRP A 215 -23.25 3.22 -6.91
N VAL A 216 -22.30 3.60 -7.77
CA VAL A 216 -20.91 3.88 -7.37
C VAL A 216 -20.84 5.04 -6.37
N ARG A 217 -21.71 6.06 -6.50
CA ARG A 217 -21.74 7.25 -5.62
C ARG A 217 -22.52 7.06 -4.32
N ASN A 218 -23.56 6.21 -4.31
CA ASN A 218 -24.51 6.12 -3.18
C ASN A 218 -24.31 4.89 -2.29
N VAL A 219 -23.48 3.93 -2.68
CA VAL A 219 -23.18 2.74 -1.86
C VAL A 219 -22.15 3.10 -0.78
N HIS A 220 -22.61 3.85 0.23
CA HIS A 220 -21.98 3.83 1.55
C HIS A 220 -22.29 2.47 2.16
N LEU A 221 -21.40 1.50 1.97
CA LEU A 221 -21.51 0.17 2.57
C LEU A 221 -21.58 0.35 4.10
N GLY A 222 -22.74 0.01 4.66
CA GLY A 222 -23.11 0.34 6.03
C GLY A 222 -22.24 -0.31 7.11
N ARG A 223 -22.43 0.14 8.36
CA ARG A 223 -21.91 -0.52 9.56
C ARG A 223 -22.40 -1.99 9.61
N PHE A 224 -21.65 -2.89 10.27
CA PHE A 224 -21.98 -4.32 10.44
C PHE A 224 -23.42 -4.65 10.93
N THR A 225 -24.17 -3.66 11.40
CA THR A 225 -25.55 -3.80 11.90
C THR A 225 -26.61 -3.81 10.79
N GLU A 226 -26.30 -3.37 9.57
CA GLU A 226 -27.25 -3.42 8.45
C GLU A 226 -27.21 -4.78 7.74
N ARG A 227 -28.39 -5.36 7.48
CA ARG A 227 -28.54 -6.60 6.71
C ARG A 227 -28.33 -6.33 5.21
N LEU A 228 -27.10 -6.06 4.80
CA LEU A 228 -26.70 -5.99 3.40
C LEU A 228 -26.00 -7.29 2.98
N PRO A 229 -26.13 -7.73 1.70
CA PRO A 229 -25.56 -9.01 1.26
C PRO A 229 -24.05 -9.13 1.46
N LEU A 230 -23.28 -8.10 1.13
CA LEU A 230 -21.82 -8.09 1.31
C LEU A 230 -21.43 -8.16 2.79
N SER A 231 -22.15 -7.44 3.66
CA SER A 231 -21.95 -7.48 5.12
C SER A 231 -22.35 -8.84 5.71
N GLU A 232 -23.40 -9.47 5.17
CA GLU A 232 -23.83 -10.80 5.59
C GLU A 232 -22.77 -11.85 5.31
N VAL A 233 -22.25 -11.92 4.08
CA VAL A 233 -21.26 -12.95 3.72
C VAL A 233 -19.94 -12.77 4.47
N VAL A 234 -19.52 -11.53 4.75
CA VAL A 234 -18.36 -11.26 5.62
C VAL A 234 -18.60 -11.78 7.04
N ARG A 235 -19.79 -11.54 7.59
CA ARG A 235 -20.16 -11.93 8.96
C ARG A 235 -20.36 -13.43 9.12
N THR A 236 -21.05 -14.07 8.18
CA THR A 236 -21.35 -15.53 8.22
C THR A 236 -20.18 -16.36 7.70
N ARG A 237 -19.32 -15.78 6.85
CA ARG A 237 -18.27 -16.47 6.10
C ARG A 237 -18.81 -17.52 5.14
N GLU A 238 -20.08 -17.41 4.77
CA GLU A 238 -20.77 -18.30 3.86
C GLU A 238 -21.26 -17.54 2.63
N PRO A 239 -21.15 -18.10 1.42
CA PRO A 239 -21.65 -17.48 0.21
C PRO A 239 -23.18 -17.48 0.17
N VAL A 240 -23.76 -16.41 -0.37
CA VAL A 240 -25.19 -16.26 -0.60
C VAL A 240 -25.47 -16.22 -2.09
N PHE A 241 -26.32 -17.14 -2.55
CA PHE A 241 -26.79 -17.20 -3.93
C PHE A 241 -28.28 -16.86 -3.95
N ILE A 242 -28.66 -15.93 -4.81
CA ILE A 242 -30.03 -15.45 -5.00
C ILE A 242 -30.42 -15.79 -6.43
N THR A 243 -31.55 -16.45 -6.60
CA THR A 243 -31.99 -17.03 -7.88
C THR A 243 -33.24 -16.39 -8.47
N SER A 244 -33.87 -15.49 -7.72
CA SER A 244 -34.99 -14.69 -8.18
C SER A 244 -34.95 -13.29 -7.58
N ARG A 245 -35.61 -12.35 -8.24
CA ARG A 245 -35.72 -10.97 -7.79
C ARG A 245 -36.60 -10.83 -6.56
N GLU A 246 -37.65 -11.64 -6.47
CA GLU A 246 -38.54 -11.73 -5.32
C GLU A 246 -37.75 -12.16 -4.08
N GLU A 247 -36.94 -13.23 -4.19
CA GLU A 247 -36.03 -13.68 -3.13
C GLU A 247 -35.06 -12.57 -2.71
N PHE A 248 -34.50 -11.83 -3.68
CA PHE A 248 -33.61 -10.71 -3.38
C PHE A 248 -34.32 -9.65 -2.53
N ALA A 249 -35.48 -9.17 -3.00
CA ALA A 249 -36.22 -8.09 -2.36
C ALA A 249 -36.77 -8.49 -0.97
N GLU A 250 -37.14 -9.77 -0.77
CA GLU A 250 -37.58 -10.30 0.51
C GLU A 250 -36.42 -10.39 1.52
N ARG A 251 -35.26 -10.90 1.09
CA ARG A 251 -34.09 -11.09 1.96
C ARG A 251 -33.41 -9.75 2.31
N TYR A 252 -33.39 -8.81 1.37
CA TYR A 252 -32.74 -7.51 1.51
C TYR A 252 -33.67 -6.34 1.13
N PRO A 253 -34.69 -6.00 1.96
CA PRO A 253 -35.69 -4.99 1.62
C PRO A 253 -35.13 -3.59 1.37
N SER A 254 -34.00 -3.25 2.02
CA SER A 254 -33.29 -1.97 1.81
C SER A 254 -32.78 -1.80 0.38
N LEU A 255 -32.59 -2.91 -0.36
CA LEU A 255 -32.11 -2.89 -1.73
C LEU A 255 -33.24 -2.84 -2.79
N ARG A 256 -34.52 -2.81 -2.38
CA ARG A 256 -35.67 -2.88 -3.30
C ARG A 256 -35.73 -1.71 -4.29
N VAL A 257 -35.52 -0.48 -3.82
CA VAL A 257 -35.45 0.74 -4.66
C VAL A 257 -34.31 0.63 -5.68
N PHE A 258 -33.24 -0.09 -5.34
CA PHE A 258 -32.12 -0.29 -6.25
C PHE A 258 -32.41 -1.35 -7.31
N LEU A 259 -33.07 -2.45 -6.95
CA LEU A 259 -33.50 -3.46 -7.92
C LEU A 259 -34.39 -2.84 -9.01
N GLU A 260 -35.22 -1.85 -8.68
CA GLU A 260 -36.04 -1.11 -9.66
C GLU A 260 -35.22 -0.39 -10.73
N GLN A 261 -33.98 0.02 -10.43
CA GLN A 261 -33.08 0.69 -11.36
C GLN A 261 -32.25 -0.26 -12.22
N VAL A 262 -32.22 -1.56 -11.89
CA VAL A 262 -31.47 -2.60 -12.62
C VAL A 262 -32.43 -3.72 -13.02
N PRO A 263 -33.36 -3.46 -13.96
CA PRO A 263 -34.50 -4.33 -14.19
C PRO A 263 -34.12 -5.74 -14.68
N ASP A 264 -32.99 -5.85 -15.37
CA ASP A 264 -32.54 -7.06 -16.02
C ASP A 264 -31.82 -8.04 -15.08
N ALA A 265 -31.41 -7.61 -13.88
CA ALA A 265 -30.72 -8.45 -12.91
C ALA A 265 -31.69 -9.44 -12.26
N THR A 266 -31.60 -10.73 -12.64
CA THR A 266 -32.50 -11.80 -12.18
C THR A 266 -31.90 -12.67 -11.08
N ALA A 267 -30.57 -12.74 -11.00
CA ALA A 267 -29.85 -13.52 -9.99
C ALA A 267 -28.59 -12.79 -9.51
N ALA A 268 -28.12 -13.15 -8.31
CA ALA A 268 -26.91 -12.59 -7.73
C ALA A 268 -26.14 -13.62 -6.90
N ALA A 269 -24.81 -13.46 -6.85
CA ALA A 269 -23.94 -14.25 -5.99
C ALA A 269 -23.09 -13.30 -5.15
N TYR A 270 -23.15 -13.47 -3.83
CA TYR A 270 -22.31 -12.75 -2.87
C TYR A 270 -21.38 -13.76 -2.22
N LEU A 271 -20.08 -13.49 -2.26
CA LEU A 271 -19.06 -14.41 -1.75
C LEU A 271 -18.09 -13.68 -0.83
N PRO A 272 -17.74 -14.25 0.32
CA PRO A 272 -16.72 -13.68 1.18
C PRO A 272 -15.33 -13.93 0.57
N LEU A 273 -14.47 -12.93 0.67
CA LEU A 273 -13.04 -13.07 0.40
C LEU A 273 -12.35 -13.43 1.71
N ILE A 274 -11.97 -14.69 1.88
CA ILE A 274 -11.39 -15.21 3.12
C ILE A 274 -9.93 -15.59 2.86
N ALA A 275 -9.01 -14.95 3.57
CA ALA A 275 -7.60 -15.30 3.59
C ALA A 275 -7.20 -15.70 5.01
N GLN A 276 -6.48 -16.82 5.15
CA GLN A 276 -6.02 -17.34 6.44
C GLN A 276 -7.11 -17.40 7.55
N GLY A 277 -8.36 -17.73 7.16
CA GLY A 277 -9.48 -17.84 8.09
C GLY A 277 -10.11 -16.51 8.54
N SER A 278 -9.67 -15.37 7.99
CA SER A 278 -10.24 -14.04 8.24
C SER A 278 -10.85 -13.43 6.97
N PRO A 279 -12.02 -12.78 7.03
CA PRO A 279 -12.60 -12.09 5.89
C PRO A 279 -11.87 -10.78 5.63
N VAL A 280 -11.27 -10.65 4.43
CA VAL A 280 -10.56 -9.45 3.97
C VAL A 280 -11.44 -8.56 3.09
N GLY A 281 -12.55 -9.11 2.62
CA GLY A 281 -13.48 -8.44 1.72
C GLY A 281 -14.65 -9.33 1.36
N ALA A 282 -15.45 -8.88 0.39
CA ALA A 282 -16.49 -9.65 -0.26
C ALA A 282 -16.68 -9.20 -1.70
N ILE A 283 -17.16 -10.11 -2.55
CA ILE A 283 -17.53 -9.81 -3.92
C ILE A 283 -19.03 -10.02 -4.09
N GLY A 284 -19.68 -9.10 -4.81
CA GLY A 284 -21.03 -9.25 -5.32
C GLY A 284 -21.00 -9.36 -6.84
N LEU A 285 -21.71 -10.34 -7.39
CA LEU A 285 -21.89 -10.56 -8.82
C LEU A 285 -23.38 -10.52 -9.14
N SER A 286 -23.77 -9.84 -10.21
CA SER A 286 -25.14 -9.87 -10.73
C SER A 286 -25.20 -10.56 -12.09
N TYR A 287 -26.35 -11.18 -12.37
CA TYR A 287 -26.60 -11.94 -13.59
C TYR A 287 -27.96 -11.59 -14.19
N ASN A 288 -27.99 -11.44 -15.51
CA ASN A 288 -29.19 -11.17 -16.31
C ASN A 288 -29.69 -12.48 -16.94
N GLY A 289 -30.97 -12.81 -16.74
CA GLY A 289 -31.60 -14.00 -17.31
C GLY A 289 -31.18 -15.35 -16.70
N LYS A 290 -30.41 -15.34 -15.60
CA LYS A 290 -30.01 -16.55 -14.86
C LYS A 290 -31.04 -16.90 -13.78
N SER A 291 -31.37 -18.19 -13.65
CA SER A 291 -32.42 -18.70 -12.74
C SER A 291 -31.94 -19.78 -11.76
N TYR A 292 -30.72 -20.28 -11.90
CA TYR A 292 -30.11 -21.22 -10.95
C TYR A 292 -28.57 -21.17 -11.01
N PHE A 293 -27.90 -21.70 -9.97
CA PHE A 293 -26.44 -21.88 -9.92
C PHE A 293 -26.11 -23.36 -9.75
N THR A 294 -25.35 -23.96 -10.68
CA THR A 294 -24.93 -25.36 -10.54
C THR A 294 -23.91 -25.54 -9.42
N ARG A 295 -23.68 -26.78 -8.98
CA ARG A 295 -22.66 -27.09 -7.98
C ARG A 295 -21.26 -26.68 -8.46
N GLU A 296 -21.00 -26.89 -9.74
CA GLU A 296 -19.75 -26.58 -10.43
C GLU A 296 -19.52 -25.06 -10.46
N GLU A 297 -20.55 -24.27 -10.77
CA GLU A 297 -20.48 -22.81 -10.75
C GLU A 297 -20.22 -22.26 -9.35
N ARG A 298 -20.91 -22.78 -8.33
CA ARG A 298 -20.67 -22.41 -6.94
C ARG A 298 -19.23 -22.73 -6.51
N THR A 299 -18.72 -23.89 -6.93
CA THR A 299 -17.35 -24.32 -6.63
C THR A 299 -16.32 -23.44 -7.36
N LEU A 300 -16.58 -23.08 -8.63
CA LEU A 300 -15.75 -22.16 -9.40
C LEU A 300 -15.69 -20.77 -8.73
N LEU A 301 -16.85 -20.18 -8.41
CA LEU A 301 -16.91 -18.87 -7.78
C LEU A 301 -16.18 -18.84 -6.44
N THR A 302 -16.34 -19.90 -5.64
CA THR A 302 -15.65 -20.03 -4.34
C THR A 302 -14.14 -20.15 -4.52
N ALA A 303 -13.68 -20.95 -5.50
CA ALA A 303 -12.25 -21.10 -5.81
C ALA A 303 -11.64 -19.79 -6.32
N ALA A 304 -12.32 -19.08 -7.22
CA ALA A 304 -11.93 -17.77 -7.70
C ALA A 304 -11.82 -16.75 -6.56
N CYS A 305 -12.81 -16.70 -5.67
CA CYS A 305 -12.80 -15.81 -4.50
C CYS A 305 -11.65 -16.15 -3.53
N SER A 306 -11.25 -17.41 -3.42
CA SER A 306 -10.10 -17.81 -2.61
C SER A 306 -8.79 -17.25 -3.19
N THR A 307 -8.58 -17.35 -4.51
CA THR A 307 -7.41 -16.74 -5.17
C THR A 307 -7.40 -15.22 -5.03
N ILE A 308 -8.55 -14.57 -5.21
CA ILE A 308 -8.67 -13.11 -5.05
C ILE A 308 -8.38 -12.70 -3.61
N ALA A 309 -8.91 -13.43 -2.61
CA ALA A 309 -8.69 -13.14 -1.21
C ALA A 309 -7.22 -13.21 -0.81
N GLN A 310 -6.46 -14.20 -1.32
CA GLN A 310 -5.03 -14.33 -1.05
C GLN A 310 -4.23 -13.15 -1.61
N SER A 311 -4.51 -12.77 -2.86
CA SER A 311 -3.84 -11.62 -3.49
C SER A 311 -4.23 -10.29 -2.83
N LEU A 312 -5.49 -10.14 -2.43
CA LEU A 312 -5.95 -8.97 -1.69
C LEU A 312 -5.31 -8.88 -0.30
N GLN A 313 -5.20 -9.99 0.44
CA GLN A 313 -4.51 -10.04 1.73
C GLN A 313 -3.04 -9.63 1.60
N ARG A 314 -2.36 -10.11 0.55
CA ARG A 314 -0.96 -9.72 0.26
C ARG A 314 -0.85 -8.22 0.01
N ALA A 315 -1.73 -7.67 -0.82
CA ALA A 315 -1.77 -6.24 -1.12
C ALA A 315 -2.11 -5.38 0.11
N LEU A 316 -3.02 -5.83 0.97
CA LEU A 316 -3.36 -5.14 2.23
C LEU A 316 -2.19 -5.15 3.23
N LEU A 317 -1.49 -6.27 3.35
CA LEU A 317 -0.30 -6.36 4.21
C LEU A 317 0.79 -5.41 3.72
N TYR A 318 1.07 -5.43 2.42
CA TYR A 318 2.04 -4.54 1.79
C TYR A 318 1.70 -3.06 2.01
N ASN A 319 0.44 -2.65 1.78
CA ASN A 319 -0.01 -1.29 2.05
C ASN A 319 0.17 -0.90 3.52
N LYS A 320 -0.12 -1.83 4.45
CA LYS A 320 0.01 -1.58 5.88
C LYS A 320 1.48 -1.42 6.29
N GLU A 321 2.37 -2.27 5.78
CA GLU A 321 3.81 -2.15 6.00
C GLU A 321 4.33 -0.81 5.46
N GLN A 322 3.91 -0.42 4.26
CA GLN A 322 4.27 0.87 3.66
C GLN A 322 3.76 2.06 4.48
N GLN A 323 2.51 2.03 4.94
CA GLN A 323 1.94 3.08 5.80
C GLN A 323 2.66 3.20 7.15
N LEU A 324 3.05 2.07 7.75
CA LEU A 324 3.82 2.08 9.00
C LEU A 324 5.23 2.64 8.79
N ALA A 325 5.89 2.26 7.69
CA ALA A 325 7.20 2.78 7.33
C ALA A 325 7.17 4.30 7.12
N THR A 326 6.24 4.79 6.29
CA THR A 326 6.05 6.24 6.05
C THR A 326 5.70 6.99 7.33
N GLY A 327 4.76 6.47 8.13
CA GLY A 327 4.37 7.12 9.39
C GLY A 327 5.49 7.18 10.42
N LEU A 328 6.32 6.13 10.52
CA LEU A 328 7.51 6.14 11.38
C LEU A 328 8.52 7.19 10.91
N GLN A 329 8.77 7.25 9.61
CA GLN A 329 9.71 8.19 9.00
C GLN A 329 9.29 9.65 9.21
N GLU A 330 8.00 9.97 9.00
CA GLU A 330 7.45 11.31 9.25
C GLU A 330 7.64 11.77 10.70
N VAL A 331 7.49 10.85 11.67
CA VAL A 331 7.69 11.16 13.10
C VAL A 331 9.16 11.29 13.47
N MET A 332 10.06 10.58 12.78
CA MET A 332 11.50 10.62 13.05
C MET A 332 12.18 11.88 12.48
N LEU A 333 11.66 12.44 11.38
CA LEU A 333 12.16 13.69 10.82
C LEU A 333 11.80 14.92 11.69
N PRO A 334 12.51 16.05 11.56
CA PRO A 334 12.19 17.24 12.31
C PRO A 334 10.80 17.80 12.02
N GLY A 335 10.18 18.37 13.06
CA GLY A 335 8.99 19.19 12.93
C GLY A 335 9.26 20.53 12.23
N PRO A 336 8.37 21.53 12.37
CA PRO A 336 8.51 22.82 11.70
C PRO A 336 9.88 23.47 11.99
N MET A 337 10.54 23.96 10.94
CA MET A 337 11.83 24.63 11.08
C MET A 337 11.74 25.87 11.98
N PRO A 338 12.77 26.16 12.79
CA PRO A 338 12.78 27.36 13.61
C PRO A 338 12.88 28.61 12.73
N HIS A 339 12.19 29.68 13.13
CA HIS A 339 12.32 30.99 12.51
C HIS A 339 13.49 31.74 13.17
N ILE A 340 14.52 32.09 12.39
CA ILE A 340 15.69 32.84 12.85
C ILE A 340 15.80 34.13 12.06
N GLY A 341 15.73 35.27 12.75
CA GLY A 341 15.87 36.58 12.12
C GLY A 341 17.17 36.68 11.30
N GLY A 342 17.04 37.05 10.02
CA GLY A 342 18.16 37.16 9.08
C GLY A 342 18.52 35.88 8.33
N LEU A 343 17.76 34.79 8.50
CA LEU A 343 17.91 33.55 7.72
C LEU A 343 16.57 33.12 7.11
N ASP A 344 16.63 32.71 5.84
CA ASP A 344 15.58 31.94 5.20
C ASP A 344 16.01 30.47 5.15
N LEU A 345 15.13 29.56 5.57
CA LEU A 345 15.40 28.13 5.63
C LEU A 345 14.47 27.36 4.70
N ALA A 346 14.99 26.31 4.08
CA ALA A 346 14.18 25.27 3.45
C ALA A 346 14.81 23.90 3.64
N THR A 347 13.97 22.89 3.84
CA THR A 347 14.40 21.50 3.93
C THR A 347 13.56 20.65 3.01
N ARG A 348 14.15 19.59 2.46
CA ARG A 348 13.38 18.55 1.78
C ARG A 348 13.94 17.19 2.17
N TYR A 349 13.02 16.25 2.28
CA TYR A 349 13.31 14.85 2.39
C TYR A 349 12.62 14.13 1.24
N ARG A 350 13.31 13.23 0.55
CA ARG A 350 12.74 12.38 -0.49
C ARG A 350 13.20 10.94 -0.24
N PRO A 351 12.27 10.01 0.05
CA PRO A 351 12.63 8.62 0.23
C PRO A 351 13.03 7.96 -1.10
N ALA A 352 13.85 6.92 -1.05
CA ALA A 352 14.19 6.06 -2.18
C ALA A 352 12.94 5.39 -2.79
N HIS A 353 13.00 5.03 -4.07
CA HIS A 353 11.87 4.36 -4.75
C HIS A 353 11.59 2.92 -4.26
N THR A 354 12.49 2.31 -3.50
CA THR A 354 12.35 0.93 -3.02
C THR A 354 11.29 0.84 -1.93
N SER A 355 10.29 -0.01 -2.15
CA SER A 355 9.14 -0.10 -1.26
C SER A 355 9.44 -0.93 0.00
N GLY A 356 9.03 -0.42 1.16
CA GLY A 356 9.15 -1.10 2.46
C GLY A 356 10.43 -0.79 3.25
N GLU A 357 11.31 0.04 2.70
CA GLU A 357 12.55 0.50 3.31
C GLU A 357 12.32 1.86 4.00
N ILE A 358 13.04 2.11 5.09
CA ILE A 358 12.97 3.37 5.85
C ILE A 358 14.35 3.98 5.87
N GLY A 359 14.45 5.22 5.41
CA GLY A 359 15.74 5.84 5.25
C GLY A 359 16.49 6.14 6.54
N GLY A 360 17.82 5.98 6.45
CA GLY A 360 18.78 6.38 7.48
C GLY A 360 19.09 7.88 7.46
N ASP A 361 18.77 8.56 6.36
CA ASP A 361 18.99 9.98 6.15
C ASP A 361 18.18 10.89 7.09
N TRP A 362 18.81 11.97 7.57
CA TRP A 362 18.10 13.02 8.29
C TRP A 362 18.72 14.40 8.07
N TYR A 363 17.92 15.42 8.37
CA TYR A 363 18.39 16.77 8.62
C TYR A 363 17.89 17.23 10.00
N ASP A 364 18.50 18.27 10.57
CA ASP A 364 17.92 19.00 11.71
C ASP A 364 18.42 20.46 11.72
N ALA A 365 17.64 21.34 12.35
CA ALA A 365 17.96 22.75 12.52
C ALA A 365 17.70 23.16 13.98
N ILE A 366 18.78 23.46 14.72
CA ILE A 366 18.75 23.71 16.16
C ILE A 366 19.02 25.19 16.40
N ALA A 367 17.98 25.92 16.80
CA ALA A 367 18.06 27.32 17.19
C ALA A 367 18.74 27.45 18.56
N LEU A 368 19.86 28.19 18.61
CA LEU A 368 20.55 28.45 19.87
C LEU A 368 20.01 29.73 20.55
N PRO A 369 20.02 29.80 21.90
CA PRO A 369 19.47 30.96 22.62
C PRO A 369 20.10 32.31 22.28
N ASP A 370 21.32 32.33 21.74
CA ASP A 370 22.05 33.56 21.39
C ASP A 370 21.77 34.09 19.97
N GLY A 371 20.86 33.43 19.24
CA GLY A 371 20.42 33.77 17.89
C GLY A 371 21.24 33.10 16.78
N ARG A 372 22.16 32.19 17.13
CA ARG A 372 22.84 31.32 16.16
C ARG A 372 22.00 30.08 15.86
N ILE A 373 22.37 29.35 14.82
CA ILE A 373 21.73 28.10 14.43
C ILE A 373 22.77 27.02 14.15
N ILE A 374 22.49 25.78 14.55
CA ILE A 374 23.23 24.60 14.10
C ILE A 374 22.36 23.89 13.08
N ALA A 375 22.86 23.75 11.85
CA ALA A 375 22.28 22.85 10.86
C ALA A 375 23.03 21.52 10.86
N ALA A 376 22.27 20.44 10.83
CA ALA A 376 22.76 19.07 10.81
C ALA A 376 22.19 18.33 9.62
N VAL A 377 23.01 17.55 8.94
CA VAL A 377 22.58 16.53 7.97
C VAL A 377 23.42 15.29 8.22
N GLY A 378 22.83 14.12 8.08
CA GLY A 378 23.55 12.87 8.20
C GLY A 378 22.81 11.70 7.57
N ASP A 379 23.52 10.58 7.52
CA ASP A 379 23.06 9.32 6.96
C ASP A 379 23.55 8.17 7.85
N VAL A 380 22.66 7.24 8.18
CA VAL A 380 22.96 6.01 8.92
C VAL A 380 23.06 4.87 7.93
N GLN A 381 24.10 4.05 8.06
CA GLN A 381 24.30 2.90 7.19
C GLN A 381 23.05 1.99 7.13
N GLY A 382 22.48 1.87 5.92
CA GLY A 382 21.34 1.02 5.58
C GLY A 382 20.00 1.76 5.62
N HIS A 383 18.96 1.12 5.10
CA HIS A 383 17.64 1.73 4.88
C HIS A 383 16.52 0.84 5.46
N ASP A 384 16.70 0.38 6.70
CA ASP A 384 15.75 -0.47 7.41
C ASP A 384 15.26 0.16 8.72
N VAL A 385 14.32 -0.51 9.39
CA VAL A 385 13.75 -0.05 10.68
C VAL A 385 14.82 0.23 11.74
N THR A 386 15.93 -0.51 11.73
CA THR A 386 17.04 -0.32 12.67
C THR A 386 17.82 0.94 12.33
N ALA A 387 18.10 1.19 11.05
CA ALA A 387 18.75 2.43 10.60
C ALA A 387 17.93 3.65 11.00
N ALA A 388 16.61 3.60 10.79
CA ALA A 388 15.68 4.65 11.21
C ALA A 388 15.66 4.87 12.73
N ALA A 389 15.74 3.80 13.52
CA ALA A 389 15.80 3.90 14.98
C ALA A 389 17.11 4.54 15.45
N VAL A 390 18.24 4.15 14.87
CA VAL A 390 19.56 4.74 15.15
C VAL A 390 19.57 6.22 14.75
N MET A 391 19.04 6.55 13.57
CA MET A 391 18.90 7.94 13.11
C MET A 391 18.15 8.81 14.13
N GLY A 392 16.99 8.35 14.60
CA GLY A 392 16.21 9.05 15.61
C GLY A 392 16.98 9.27 16.92
N GLN A 393 17.72 8.26 17.37
CA GLN A 393 18.57 8.36 18.56
C GLN A 393 19.73 9.34 18.38
N LEU A 394 20.45 9.29 17.24
CA LEU A 394 21.54 10.22 16.93
C LEU A 394 21.04 11.67 16.88
N ARG A 395 19.91 11.90 16.23
CA ARG A 395 19.30 13.22 16.15
C ARG A 395 18.96 13.78 17.54
N ILE A 396 18.37 12.97 18.42
CA ILE A 396 18.05 13.38 19.79
C ILE A 396 19.34 13.65 20.60
N ALA A 397 20.35 12.80 20.47
CA ALA A 397 21.64 12.97 21.14
C ALA A 397 22.35 14.27 20.70
N LEU A 398 22.42 14.52 19.39
CA LEU A 398 22.97 15.74 18.81
C LEU A 398 22.29 16.99 19.38
N ARG A 399 20.95 16.97 19.42
CA ARG A 399 20.15 18.08 19.97
C ARG A 399 20.41 18.29 21.45
N ALA A 400 20.47 17.23 22.25
CA ALA A 400 20.78 17.32 23.67
C ALA A 400 22.16 17.94 23.91
N TYR A 401 23.19 17.50 23.18
CA TYR A 401 24.54 18.06 23.31
C TYR A 401 24.64 19.52 22.80
N ALA A 402 23.85 19.87 21.79
CA ALA A 402 23.74 21.26 21.33
C ALA A 402 23.07 22.16 22.37
N ASP A 403 21.99 21.69 23.01
CA ASP A 403 21.29 22.40 24.08
C ASP A 403 22.15 22.55 25.34
N GLU A 404 23.07 21.60 25.59
CA GLU A 404 24.12 21.72 26.61
C GLU A 404 25.22 22.75 26.25
N GLY A 405 25.21 23.28 25.02
CA GLY A 405 26.09 24.35 24.57
C GLY A 405 27.52 23.90 24.28
N HIS A 406 27.74 22.61 23.99
CA HIS A 406 29.05 22.09 23.63
C HIS A 406 29.54 22.63 22.27
N PRO A 407 30.87 22.76 22.05
CA PRO A 407 31.43 23.00 20.73
C PRO A 407 31.07 21.90 19.72
N LEU A 408 31.02 22.21 18.42
CA LEU A 408 30.61 21.24 17.40
C LEU A 408 31.48 19.99 17.36
N ALA A 409 32.81 20.14 17.48
CA ALA A 409 33.71 18.99 17.55
C ALA A 409 33.39 18.07 18.75
N THR A 410 32.98 18.65 19.89
CA THR A 410 32.60 17.90 21.08
C THR A 410 31.25 17.20 20.91
N ILE A 411 30.27 17.88 20.30
CA ILE A 411 28.98 17.29 19.94
C ILE A 411 29.21 16.07 19.05
N MET A 412 30.03 16.21 18.00
CA MET A 412 30.35 15.14 17.07
C MET A 412 31.06 13.96 17.76
N ALA A 413 32.06 14.24 18.60
CA ALA A 413 32.81 13.21 19.33
C ALA A 413 31.94 12.42 20.31
N ARG A 414 31.07 13.10 21.08
CA ARG A 414 30.13 12.46 22.00
C ARG A 414 29.07 11.65 21.27
N THR A 415 28.59 12.13 20.13
CA THR A 415 27.62 11.40 19.30
C THR A 415 28.25 10.14 18.70
N SER A 416 29.52 10.21 18.29
CA SER A 416 30.27 9.03 17.81
C SER A 416 30.44 7.97 18.90
N ALA A 417 30.80 8.40 20.12
CA ALA A 417 30.91 7.51 21.27
C ALA A 417 29.55 6.89 21.65
N PHE A 418 28.49 7.69 21.66
CA PHE A 418 27.12 7.21 21.88
C PHE A 418 26.72 6.14 20.86
N LEU A 419 27.02 6.33 19.57
CA LEU A 419 26.72 5.30 18.54
C LEU A 419 27.50 4.00 18.77
N ALA A 420 28.78 4.10 19.14
CA ALA A 420 29.59 2.94 19.45
C ALA A 420 29.05 2.15 20.66
N GLU A 421 28.48 2.85 21.66
CA GLU A 421 27.85 2.23 22.84
C GLU A 421 26.53 1.52 22.54
N LEU A 422 25.83 1.90 21.45
CA LEU A 422 24.58 1.24 21.04
C LEU A 422 24.82 -0.17 20.48
N ASP A 423 26.06 -0.51 20.11
CA ASP A 423 26.49 -1.84 19.63
C ASP A 423 25.61 -2.41 18.50
N THR A 424 25.25 -1.54 17.53
CA THR A 424 24.35 -1.91 16.42
C THR A 424 25.08 -2.42 15.18
N ASP A 425 26.41 -2.55 15.22
CA ASP A 425 27.29 -2.80 14.05
C ASP A 425 27.10 -1.81 12.88
N ARG A 426 26.54 -0.62 13.16
CA ARG A 426 26.28 0.44 12.16
C ARG A 426 27.14 1.65 12.43
N PHE A 427 27.48 2.34 11.35
CA PHE A 427 28.08 3.67 11.40
C PHE A 427 27.15 4.70 10.80
N ALA A 428 27.45 5.97 11.02
CA ALA A 428 26.72 7.08 10.42
C ALA A 428 27.68 8.15 9.91
N THR A 429 27.34 8.79 8.80
CA THR A 429 27.99 10.02 8.36
C THR A 429 27.19 11.23 8.87
N CYS A 430 27.86 12.32 9.21
CA CYS A 430 27.18 13.53 9.65
C CYS A 430 28.01 14.79 9.38
N VAL A 431 27.33 15.89 9.05
CA VAL A 431 27.89 17.24 9.01
C VAL A 431 27.09 18.16 9.92
N LEU A 432 27.81 18.99 10.69
CA LEU A 432 27.24 20.04 11.51
C LEU A 432 27.81 21.38 11.06
N THR A 433 26.96 22.37 10.83
CA THR A 433 27.37 23.76 10.57
C THR A 433 26.66 24.71 11.53
N LEU A 434 27.45 25.39 12.38
CA LEU A 434 27.01 26.49 13.23
C LEU A 434 27.10 27.79 12.43
N LEU A 435 26.01 28.55 12.33
CA LEU A 435 25.95 29.84 11.64
C LEU A 435 25.51 30.96 12.60
N ASP A 436 26.30 32.02 12.67
CA ASP A 436 25.84 33.31 13.21
C ASP A 436 25.26 34.18 12.08
N PRO A 437 23.93 34.39 12.03
CA PRO A 437 23.32 35.15 10.94
C PRO A 437 23.76 36.62 10.87
N ARG A 438 24.23 37.17 12.00
CA ARG A 438 24.63 38.59 12.09
C ARG A 438 25.98 38.82 11.44
N THR A 439 26.96 37.97 11.73
CA THR A 439 28.32 38.09 11.20
C THR A 439 28.49 37.32 9.89
N GLY A 440 27.69 36.28 9.67
CA GLY A 440 27.87 35.32 8.60
C GLY A 440 28.94 34.27 8.90
N VAL A 441 29.58 34.31 10.08
CA VAL A 441 30.60 33.33 10.45
C VAL A 441 29.94 31.96 10.60
N THR A 442 30.55 30.98 9.94
CA THR A 442 30.19 29.57 9.99
C THR A 442 31.33 28.77 10.56
N VAL A 443 31.01 27.77 11.38
CA VAL A 443 31.93 26.73 11.82
C VAL A 443 31.34 25.40 11.38
N THR A 444 32.09 24.61 10.63
CA THR A 444 31.64 23.32 10.10
C THR A 444 32.49 22.19 10.65
N VAL A 445 31.85 21.08 11.00
CA VAL A 445 32.48 19.82 11.45
C VAL A 445 31.84 18.66 10.71
N ARG A 446 32.66 17.72 10.23
CA ARG A 446 32.22 16.62 9.36
C ARG A 446 32.77 15.28 9.83
N ALA A 447 31.92 14.26 9.84
CA ALA A 447 32.23 12.86 10.11
C ALA A 447 31.85 12.04 8.88
N GLY A 448 32.79 11.75 7.99
CA GLY A 448 32.58 10.95 6.77
C GLY A 448 31.61 11.51 5.71
N HIS A 449 30.84 12.56 6.01
CA HIS A 449 29.73 13.07 5.17
C HIS A 449 30.20 13.96 4.02
N PRO A 450 29.41 14.26 2.97
CA PRO A 450 29.78 15.28 1.97
C PRO A 450 30.04 16.67 2.56
N GLU A 451 30.89 17.47 1.89
CA GLU A 451 31.10 18.88 2.27
C GLU A 451 29.85 19.72 1.99
N PRO A 452 29.59 20.81 2.74
CA PRO A 452 28.56 21.76 2.36
C PRO A 452 28.91 22.50 1.06
N ALA A 453 27.90 22.87 0.27
CA ALA A 453 28.06 23.76 -0.89
C ALA A 453 27.53 25.17 -0.59
N VAL A 454 28.16 26.19 -1.16
CA VAL A 454 27.72 27.59 -1.04
C VAL A 454 27.46 28.18 -2.41
N ARG A 455 26.35 28.91 -2.54
CA ARG A 455 26.09 29.89 -3.61
C ARG A 455 26.27 31.29 -3.04
N ARG A 456 27.20 32.06 -3.61
CA ARG A 456 27.45 33.45 -3.24
C ARG A 456 26.50 34.41 -3.97
N PRO A 457 26.39 35.67 -3.53
CA PRO A 457 25.50 36.67 -4.15
C PRO A 457 25.86 36.98 -5.60
N ASP A 458 27.14 36.83 -5.98
CA ASP A 458 27.62 36.99 -7.35
C ASP A 458 27.25 35.80 -8.27
N GLY A 459 26.56 34.79 -7.74
CA GLY A 459 26.18 33.57 -8.45
C GLY A 459 27.28 32.52 -8.51
N SER A 460 28.47 32.78 -7.97
CA SER A 460 29.51 31.74 -7.86
C SER A 460 29.08 30.64 -6.90
N VAL A 461 29.44 29.40 -7.22
CA VAL A 461 29.12 28.22 -6.43
C VAL A 461 30.40 27.45 -6.14
N ALA A 462 30.52 26.91 -4.93
CA ALA A 462 31.68 26.10 -4.54
C ALA A 462 31.32 25.16 -3.39
N TRP A 463 31.99 24.02 -3.34
CA TRP A 463 32.07 23.22 -2.12
C TRP A 463 32.95 23.95 -1.09
N LEU A 464 32.56 23.95 0.18
CA LEU A 464 33.37 24.49 1.26
C LEU A 464 34.50 23.52 1.60
N ASP A 465 35.70 24.07 1.85
CA ASP A 465 36.82 23.27 2.36
C ASP A 465 36.58 22.96 3.85
N ALA A 466 36.11 21.75 4.11
CA ALA A 466 35.80 21.25 5.45
C ALA A 466 36.35 19.83 5.59
N PRO A 467 37.61 19.67 6.05
CA PRO A 467 38.20 18.36 6.28
C PRO A 467 37.31 17.53 7.20
N GLY A 468 37.12 16.25 6.87
CA GLY A 468 36.30 15.34 7.67
C GLY A 468 37.14 14.50 8.64
N GLY A 469 36.48 14.04 9.71
CA GLY A 469 36.94 12.91 10.52
C GLY A 469 36.27 11.60 10.11
N MET A 470 36.57 10.52 10.84
CA MET A 470 35.97 9.19 10.61
C MET A 470 34.44 9.20 10.80
N PRO A 471 33.68 8.38 10.05
CA PRO A 471 32.26 8.18 10.33
C PRO A 471 31.99 7.86 11.81
N LEU A 472 30.83 8.29 12.29
CA LEU A 472 30.37 8.06 13.65
C LEU A 472 30.30 6.55 13.94
N GLY A 473 30.66 6.14 15.16
CA GLY A 473 30.63 4.74 15.58
C GLY A 473 31.85 3.91 15.15
N LEU A 474 32.72 4.42 14.25
CA LEU A 474 33.94 3.74 13.81
C LEU A 474 35.21 4.16 14.59
N ALA A 475 35.06 4.95 15.65
CA ALA A 475 36.21 5.40 16.43
C ALA A 475 36.80 4.25 17.27
N GLY A 476 38.13 4.11 17.25
CA GLY A 476 38.87 3.19 18.12
C GLY A 476 38.85 3.62 19.60
N THR A 477 39.80 3.14 20.41
CA THR A 477 39.88 3.49 21.84
C THR A 477 40.21 4.98 22.05
N GLY A 478 39.20 5.83 22.27
CA GLY A 478 39.31 7.26 22.59
C GLY A 478 38.22 8.13 21.96
N LEU A 479 38.06 9.38 22.41
CA LEU A 479 37.16 10.34 21.74
C LEU A 479 37.78 10.74 20.38
N PRO A 480 37.09 10.50 19.26
CA PRO A 480 37.59 10.88 17.94
C PRO A 480 37.74 12.40 17.82
N ALA A 481 38.81 12.84 17.15
CA ALA A 481 39.01 14.23 16.82
C ALA A 481 38.31 14.57 15.50
N TYR A 482 37.46 15.59 15.53
CA TYR A 482 36.79 16.14 14.37
C TYR A 482 37.26 17.59 14.15
N PRO A 483 37.95 17.90 13.04
CA PRO A 483 38.45 19.25 12.81
C PRO A 483 37.31 20.23 12.54
N GLU A 484 37.45 21.45 13.07
CA GLU A 484 36.51 22.55 12.81
C GLU A 484 37.05 23.44 11.69
N SER A 485 36.18 23.80 10.75
CA SER A 485 36.51 24.68 9.61
C SER A 485 35.66 25.93 9.64
N GLU A 486 36.32 27.08 9.60
CA GLU A 486 35.66 28.38 9.60
C GLU A 486 35.52 28.95 8.19
N ALA A 487 34.34 29.47 7.88
CA ALA A 487 34.08 30.24 6.66
C ALA A 487 33.13 31.41 6.96
N THR A 488 33.06 32.40 6.07
CA THR A 488 32.11 33.52 6.20
C THR A 488 31.12 33.52 5.04
N LEU A 489 29.83 33.48 5.35
CA LEU A 489 28.74 33.65 4.41
C LEU A 489 28.38 35.12 4.27
N GLU A 490 28.58 35.68 3.08
CA GLU A 490 28.15 37.04 2.74
C GLU A 490 26.62 37.17 2.76
N PRO A 491 26.06 38.36 3.03
CA PRO A 491 24.61 38.58 2.91
C PRO A 491 24.12 38.22 1.50
N GLY A 492 23.03 37.46 1.41
CA GLY A 492 22.51 36.91 0.15
C GLY A 492 23.04 35.51 -0.20
N SER A 493 24.09 35.03 0.47
CA SER A 493 24.63 33.68 0.22
C SER A 493 23.65 32.60 0.67
N THR A 494 23.62 31.48 -0.06
CA THR A 494 22.86 30.27 0.29
C THR A 494 23.81 29.11 0.53
N LEU A 495 23.71 28.48 1.69
CA LEU A 495 24.44 27.28 2.07
C LEU A 495 23.54 26.06 1.89
N LEU A 496 24.06 25.00 1.27
CA LEU A 496 23.43 23.71 1.07
C LEU A 496 24.19 22.64 1.86
N LEU A 497 23.47 21.93 2.72
CA LEU A 497 23.88 20.64 3.28
C LEU A 497 22.98 19.58 2.68
N CYS A 498 23.53 18.46 2.25
CA CYS A 498 22.75 17.35 1.71
C CYS A 498 23.45 16.01 1.91
N THR A 499 22.67 14.94 1.90
CA THR A 499 23.18 13.58 1.77
C THR A 499 23.67 13.32 0.35
N ASP A 500 24.46 12.27 0.19
CA ASP A 500 25.06 11.87 -1.09
C ASP A 500 24.01 11.38 -2.09
N GLY A 501 22.88 10.82 -1.66
CA GLY A 501 21.77 10.43 -2.53
C GLY A 501 21.22 11.54 -3.43
N LEU A 502 21.52 12.82 -3.14
CA LEU A 502 21.19 13.94 -4.04
C LEU A 502 22.03 13.97 -5.33
N PHE A 503 23.24 13.42 -5.32
CA PHE A 503 24.18 13.52 -6.44
C PHE A 503 24.98 12.25 -6.74
N GLU A 504 24.98 11.27 -5.85
CA GLU A 504 25.64 9.98 -6.03
C GLU A 504 24.73 9.00 -6.79
N THR A 505 25.36 8.11 -7.55
CA THR A 505 24.69 7.03 -8.27
C THR A 505 25.55 5.77 -8.17
N ARG A 506 24.96 4.59 -8.28
CA ARG A 506 25.74 3.34 -8.23
C ARG A 506 26.68 3.11 -9.42
N THR A 507 26.53 3.88 -10.50
CA THR A 507 27.15 3.58 -11.81
C THR A 507 27.96 4.72 -12.43
N ALA A 508 27.76 5.95 -11.99
CA ALA A 508 28.47 7.13 -12.49
C ALA A 508 29.51 7.64 -11.50
N ASP A 509 30.42 8.46 -12.01
CA ASP A 509 31.47 9.12 -11.23
C ASP A 509 30.87 10.17 -10.28
N ILE A 510 31.27 10.12 -9.01
CA ILE A 510 30.80 11.04 -7.96
C ILE A 510 31.16 12.50 -8.29
N ASP A 511 32.30 12.73 -8.93
CA ASP A 511 32.74 14.09 -9.29
C ASP A 511 31.83 14.71 -10.35
N GLN A 512 31.26 13.89 -11.24
CA GLN A 512 30.29 14.33 -12.23
C GLN A 512 28.97 14.74 -11.57
N GLY A 513 28.49 13.96 -10.59
CA GLY A 513 27.32 14.28 -9.79
C GLY A 513 27.50 15.59 -9.02
N ARG A 514 28.66 15.76 -8.37
CA ARG A 514 29.03 16.98 -7.64
C ARG A 514 29.05 18.21 -8.55
N ALA A 515 29.59 18.10 -9.76
CA ALA A 515 29.60 19.20 -10.72
C ALA A 515 28.18 19.58 -11.19
N GLN A 516 27.34 18.59 -11.49
CA GLN A 516 25.94 18.83 -11.87
C GLN A 516 25.14 19.50 -10.75
N LEU A 517 25.35 19.09 -9.50
CA LEU A 517 24.70 19.71 -8.35
C LEU A 517 25.09 21.19 -8.20
N LEU A 518 26.37 21.54 -8.39
CA LEU A 518 26.80 22.94 -8.39
C LEU A 518 26.15 23.73 -9.54
N ASP A 519 26.01 23.15 -10.72
CA ASP A 519 25.34 23.81 -11.86
C ASP A 519 23.83 24.02 -11.60
N ALA A 520 23.16 23.04 -10.99
CA ALA A 520 21.76 23.16 -10.55
C ALA A 520 21.61 24.24 -9.46
N LEU A 521 22.54 24.29 -8.50
CA LEU A 521 22.57 25.33 -7.46
C LEU A 521 22.79 26.72 -8.06
N ARG A 522 23.64 26.84 -9.09
CA ARG A 522 23.94 28.10 -9.78
C ARG A 522 22.75 28.64 -10.57
N SER A 523 22.06 27.76 -11.29
CA SER A 523 20.95 28.11 -12.20
C SER A 523 19.59 28.19 -11.51
N GLY A 524 19.49 27.66 -10.29
CA GLY A 524 18.26 27.65 -9.51
C GLY A 524 17.80 29.02 -8.98
N PRO A 525 16.53 29.11 -8.54
CA PRO A 525 15.95 30.33 -7.98
C PRO A 525 16.69 30.75 -6.69
N GLU A 526 16.58 32.03 -6.32
CA GLU A 526 17.30 32.57 -5.17
C GLU A 526 16.71 32.16 -3.81
N HIS A 527 15.40 31.94 -3.72
CA HIS A 527 14.74 31.64 -2.46
C HIS A 527 14.93 30.15 -2.11
N PRO A 528 15.24 29.80 -0.85
CA PRO A 528 15.55 28.42 -0.45
C PRO A 528 14.46 27.41 -0.81
N ASP A 529 13.19 27.78 -0.63
CA ASP A 529 12.07 26.85 -0.80
C ASP A 529 11.88 26.38 -2.26
N PRO A 530 11.76 27.28 -3.25
CA PRO A 530 11.74 26.87 -4.66
C PRO A 530 13.09 26.32 -5.14
N LEU A 531 14.21 26.71 -4.50
CA LEU A 531 15.53 26.16 -4.82
C LEU A 531 15.63 24.68 -4.44
N ALA A 532 15.13 24.31 -3.26
CA ALA A 532 15.08 22.93 -2.80
C ALA A 532 14.35 22.02 -3.80
N GLU A 533 13.18 22.47 -4.26
CA GLU A 533 12.38 21.74 -5.25
C GLU A 533 13.10 21.68 -6.62
N HIS A 534 13.74 22.77 -7.04
CA HIS A 534 14.54 22.80 -8.27
C HIS A 534 15.70 21.80 -8.24
N LEU A 535 16.45 21.74 -7.13
CA LEU A 535 17.58 20.80 -6.96
C LEU A 535 17.08 19.35 -7.06
N LEU A 536 16.02 19.04 -6.32
CA LEU A 536 15.42 17.72 -6.34
C LEU A 536 14.88 17.28 -7.70
N ASN A 537 14.27 18.19 -8.45
CA ASN A 537 13.70 17.88 -9.77
C ASN A 537 14.78 17.78 -10.85
N THR A 538 15.85 18.56 -10.74
CA THR A 538 16.99 18.53 -11.67
C THR A 538 17.85 17.28 -11.46
N MET A 539 18.11 16.92 -10.19
CA MET A 539 18.97 15.78 -9.86
C MET A 539 18.25 14.42 -9.88
N GLY A 540 16.94 14.39 -9.64
CA GLY A 540 16.16 13.14 -9.58
C GLY A 540 16.31 12.22 -10.81
N PRO A 541 16.25 12.72 -12.06
CA PRO A 541 16.49 11.90 -13.24
C PRO A 541 17.93 11.37 -13.35
N TYR A 542 18.92 12.11 -12.83
CA TYR A 542 20.32 11.70 -12.85
C TYR A 542 20.58 10.56 -11.85
N THR A 543 20.10 10.69 -10.61
CA THR A 543 20.30 9.69 -9.56
C THR A 543 19.32 8.52 -9.63
N ARG A 544 18.25 8.65 -10.43
CA ARG A 544 17.12 7.73 -10.49
C ARG A 544 16.46 7.46 -9.13
N GLN A 545 16.74 8.31 -8.13
CA GLN A 545 16.28 8.16 -6.75
C GLN A 545 16.56 6.76 -6.19
N GLU A 546 17.79 6.28 -6.46
CA GLU A 546 18.30 4.99 -5.98
C GLU A 546 18.53 4.98 -4.45
N ASP A 547 18.64 6.15 -3.84
CA ASP A 547 18.86 6.35 -2.40
C ASP A 547 17.98 7.46 -1.84
N ASP A 548 17.89 7.54 -0.51
CA ASP A 548 17.21 8.61 0.18
C ASP A 548 17.93 9.96 -0.02
N VAL A 549 17.18 11.05 0.12
CA VAL A 549 17.73 12.39 0.00
C VAL A 549 17.23 13.26 1.15
N ALA A 550 18.15 13.70 2.01
CA ALA A 550 17.93 14.82 2.91
C ALA A 550 18.72 16.04 2.43
N LEU A 551 18.06 17.20 2.34
CA LEU A 551 18.74 18.47 2.10
C LEU A 551 18.22 19.58 3.00
N LEU A 552 19.13 20.49 3.35
CA LEU A 552 18.88 21.67 4.16
C LEU A 552 19.58 22.88 3.52
N LEU A 553 18.79 23.91 3.23
CA LEU A 553 19.22 25.17 2.67
C LEU A 553 19.08 26.29 3.71
N LEU A 554 20.14 27.09 3.85
CA LEU A 554 20.22 28.28 4.69
C LEU A 554 20.62 29.47 3.82
N ARG A 555 19.72 30.41 3.57
CA ARG A 555 20.05 31.68 2.92
C ARG A 555 20.20 32.77 3.97
N ARG A 556 21.34 33.43 3.98
CA ARG A 556 21.54 34.64 4.78
C ARG A 556 20.84 35.80 4.08
N ALA A 557 19.88 36.44 4.74
CA ALA A 557 19.11 37.53 4.13
C ALA A 557 20.04 38.69 3.70
N ALA A 558 19.73 39.27 2.53
CA ALA A 558 20.39 40.48 2.03
C ALA A 558 19.85 41.72 2.76
N GLY A 559 20.15 41.84 4.04
CA GLY A 559 19.94 43.06 4.82
C GLY A 559 21.27 43.56 5.36
N GLU A 560 21.39 44.87 5.60
CA GLU A 560 22.45 45.37 6.48
C GLU A 560 22.45 44.50 7.75
N PRO A 561 23.61 44.03 8.24
CA PRO A 561 23.65 43.21 9.43
C PRO A 561 22.80 43.88 10.51
N MET A 562 21.96 43.11 11.21
CA MET A 562 21.43 43.55 12.51
C MET A 562 22.58 43.60 13.51
N THR A 563 23.60 44.42 13.25
CA THR A 563 24.50 44.97 14.26
C THR A 563 23.69 46.01 15.03
N GLY A 564 22.72 45.53 15.79
CA GLY A 564 22.36 46.22 17.01
C GLY A 564 23.65 46.37 17.82
N PRO A 565 23.85 47.52 18.47
CA PRO A 565 25.08 47.75 19.18
C PRO A 565 25.24 46.73 20.33
N ARG A 566 26.47 46.26 20.56
CA ARG A 566 26.79 45.21 21.53
C ARG A 566 27.87 45.70 22.49
N PHE A 567 27.65 45.44 23.77
CA PHE A 567 28.61 45.66 24.84
C PHE A 567 29.12 44.29 25.30
N THR A 568 30.43 44.18 25.50
CA THR A 568 31.07 43.01 26.10
C THR A 568 32.15 43.50 27.07
N ALA A 569 32.17 42.98 28.28
CA ALA A 569 33.23 43.23 29.25
C ALA A 569 33.51 42.02 30.13
N SER A 570 34.80 41.79 30.41
CA SER A 570 35.25 40.78 31.37
C SER A 570 35.26 41.38 32.78
N ILE A 571 34.83 40.60 33.76
CA ILE A 571 34.74 40.94 35.18
C ILE A 571 35.66 39.97 35.91
N SER A 572 36.69 40.51 36.56
CA SER A 572 37.64 39.70 37.30
C SER A 572 37.08 39.33 38.66
N ARG A 573 37.23 38.07 39.08
CA ARG A 573 36.88 37.66 40.45
C ARG A 573 37.85 38.22 41.49
N THR A 574 39.10 38.41 41.12
CA THR A 574 40.18 38.83 42.03
C THR A 574 40.31 40.35 42.17
N ASP A 575 39.59 41.11 41.36
CA ASP A 575 39.62 42.58 41.37
C ASP A 575 38.19 43.15 41.39
N PRO A 576 37.67 43.51 42.58
CA PRO A 576 36.34 44.09 42.74
C PRO A 576 36.12 45.41 41.99
N ASP A 577 37.17 46.18 41.70
CA ASP A 577 37.08 47.45 40.99
C ASP A 577 36.66 47.25 39.52
N THR A 578 36.90 46.05 38.97
CA THR A 578 36.45 45.70 37.61
C THR A 578 34.94 45.76 37.47
N LEU A 579 34.16 45.34 38.48
CA LEU A 579 32.70 45.39 38.42
C LEU A 579 32.20 46.84 38.39
N HIS A 580 32.83 47.73 39.18
CA HIS A 580 32.52 49.17 39.17
C HIS A 580 32.82 49.83 37.82
N ALA A 581 33.97 49.50 37.22
CA ALA A 581 34.33 49.99 35.89
C ALA A 581 33.37 49.47 34.80
N VAL A 582 32.95 48.21 34.89
CA VAL A 582 32.00 47.60 33.94
C VAL A 582 30.63 48.24 34.02
N ARG A 583 30.11 48.56 35.22
CA ARG A 583 28.84 49.30 35.41
C ARG A 583 28.86 50.65 34.70
N ARG A 584 29.91 51.44 34.92
CA ARG A 584 30.08 52.75 34.27
C ARG A 584 30.09 52.63 32.75
N ARG A 585 30.83 51.66 32.21
CA ARG A 585 30.92 51.43 30.76
C ARG A 585 29.59 50.94 30.16
N LEU A 586 28.86 50.09 30.87
CA LEU A 586 27.52 49.67 30.44
C LEU A 586 26.58 50.88 30.35
N ARG A 587 26.60 51.77 31.35
CA ARG A 587 25.78 53.00 31.36
C ARG A 587 26.13 53.93 30.19
N THR A 588 27.42 54.09 29.90
CA THR A 588 27.89 54.83 28.72
C THR A 588 27.38 54.20 27.42
N ALA A 589 27.52 52.88 27.27
CA ALA A 589 27.04 52.17 26.09
C ALA A 589 25.52 52.32 25.90
N LEU A 590 24.72 52.17 26.97
CA LEU A 590 23.27 52.36 26.89
C LEU A 590 22.89 53.79 26.51
N HIS A 591 23.63 54.80 26.96
CA HIS A 591 23.41 56.18 26.54
C HIS A 591 23.73 56.38 25.05
N GLU A 592 24.85 55.83 24.56
CA GLU A 592 25.22 55.86 23.13
C GLU A 592 24.16 55.18 22.25
N TRP A 593 23.48 54.15 22.76
CA TRP A 593 22.45 53.42 22.04
C TRP A 593 21.06 54.06 22.13
N SER A 594 20.96 55.26 22.70
CA SER A 594 19.69 55.94 22.99
C SER A 594 18.76 55.13 23.91
N LEU A 595 19.33 54.29 24.77
CA LEU A 595 18.65 53.46 25.79
C LEU A 595 18.93 53.93 27.22
N GLY A 596 19.36 55.18 27.39
CA GLY A 596 19.66 55.81 28.68
C GLY A 596 18.58 55.61 29.77
N PRO A 597 17.25 55.64 29.47
CA PRO A 597 16.21 55.39 30.46
C PRO A 597 16.26 54.00 31.13
N LEU A 598 16.89 53.00 30.49
CA LEU A 598 17.06 51.67 31.06
C LEU A 598 18.30 51.54 31.95
N GLY A 599 19.12 52.60 32.06
CA GLY A 599 20.43 52.55 32.71
C GLY A 599 20.39 51.99 34.14
N ASP A 600 19.48 52.48 34.98
CA ASP A 600 19.41 52.07 36.39
C ASP A 600 18.96 50.60 36.53
N THR A 601 17.92 50.19 35.81
CA THR A 601 17.43 48.79 35.80
C THR A 601 18.47 47.85 35.22
N ALA A 602 19.10 48.21 34.10
CA ALA A 602 20.09 47.37 33.44
C ALA A 602 21.37 47.23 34.27
N GLU A 603 21.80 48.30 34.95
CA GLU A 603 22.94 48.28 35.85
C GLU A 603 22.68 47.39 37.07
N LEU A 604 21.50 47.50 37.70
CA LEU A 604 21.09 46.66 38.82
C LEU A 604 21.08 45.18 38.41
N LEU A 605 20.39 44.84 37.33
CA LEU A 605 20.28 43.46 36.86
C LEU A 605 21.64 42.90 36.43
N ALA A 606 22.47 43.69 35.73
CA ALA A 606 23.83 43.27 35.39
C ALA A 606 24.68 42.98 36.64
N CYS A 607 24.53 43.75 37.71
CA CYS A 607 25.22 43.49 38.98
C CYS A 607 24.75 42.20 39.62
N GLU A 608 23.43 41.99 39.73
CA GLU A 608 22.89 40.76 40.33
C GLU A 608 23.33 39.50 39.56
N LEU A 609 23.31 39.56 38.22
CA LEU A 609 23.81 38.47 37.38
C LEU A 609 25.32 38.26 37.54
N ALA A 610 26.12 39.33 37.58
CA ALA A 610 27.57 39.27 37.73
C ALA A 610 27.98 38.73 39.10
N THR A 611 27.36 39.21 40.17
CA THR A 611 27.62 38.73 41.53
C THR A 611 27.26 37.26 41.67
N ASN A 612 26.13 36.82 41.12
CA ASN A 612 25.75 35.41 41.10
C ASN A 612 26.81 34.55 40.39
N ALA A 613 27.24 34.96 39.19
CA ALA A 613 28.30 34.28 38.47
C ALA A 613 29.61 34.19 39.28
N LEU A 614 30.11 35.32 39.78
CA LEU A 614 31.37 35.42 40.53
C LEU A 614 31.38 34.62 41.84
N LEU A 615 30.24 34.43 42.48
CA LEU A 615 30.11 33.60 43.69
C LEU A 615 30.29 32.11 43.42
N HIS A 616 30.02 31.66 42.19
CA HIS A 616 29.98 30.25 41.82
C HIS A 616 31.11 29.81 40.88
N THR A 617 31.79 30.75 40.23
CA THR A 617 32.91 30.46 39.34
C THR A 617 34.28 30.58 40.03
N GLU A 618 35.24 29.78 39.58
CA GLU A 618 36.65 29.93 39.94
C GLU A 618 37.41 30.93 39.05
N GLY A 619 36.84 31.28 37.90
CA GLY A 619 37.43 32.17 36.90
C GLY A 619 36.76 33.55 36.79
N ASN A 620 36.98 34.21 35.66
CA ASN A 620 36.36 35.49 35.33
C ASN A 620 34.95 35.28 34.77
N ALA A 621 34.08 36.29 34.94
CA ALA A 621 32.77 36.34 34.30
C ALA A 621 32.78 37.30 33.11
N THR A 622 31.98 37.06 32.08
CA THR A 622 31.83 37.97 30.94
C THR A 622 30.40 38.50 30.88
N LEU A 623 30.24 39.82 31.02
CA LEU A 623 28.97 40.50 30.83
C LEU A 623 28.83 40.95 29.37
N THR A 624 27.69 40.66 28.77
CA THR A 624 27.28 41.17 27.48
C THR A 624 25.91 41.84 27.57
N ALA A 625 25.73 42.91 26.80
CA ALA A 625 24.43 43.58 26.66
C ALA A 625 24.17 43.83 25.17
N ARG A 626 22.93 43.60 24.72
CA ARG A 626 22.51 43.87 23.34
C ARG A 626 20.99 44.05 23.22
N PRO A 627 20.50 44.93 22.33
CA PRO A 627 19.10 44.93 21.93
C PRO A 627 18.72 43.61 21.23
N VAL A 628 17.49 43.15 21.40
CA VAL A 628 16.90 41.96 20.76
C VAL A 628 15.50 42.31 20.28
N GLY A 629 15.08 41.77 19.14
CA GLY A 629 13.69 41.87 18.71
C GLY A 629 13.44 41.64 17.22
N ASP A 630 12.58 40.68 16.93
CA ASP A 630 11.80 40.56 15.69
C ASP A 630 10.32 40.84 16.07
N GLY A 631 9.99 42.12 16.32
CA GLY A 631 8.64 42.57 16.68
C GLY A 631 8.41 43.03 18.14
N ARG A 632 9.20 42.58 19.12
CA ARG A 632 9.26 43.16 20.48
C ARG A 632 10.67 43.62 20.79
N ARG A 633 10.86 44.91 21.03
CA ARG A 633 12.17 45.50 21.29
C ARG A 633 12.52 45.31 22.77
N THR A 634 13.45 44.42 23.11
CA THR A 634 13.99 44.24 24.47
C THR A 634 15.50 44.47 24.50
N LEU A 635 16.09 44.71 25.68
CA LEU A 635 17.53 44.71 25.95
C LEU A 635 17.87 43.41 26.68
N ARG A 636 18.68 42.54 26.08
CA ARG A 636 19.17 41.33 26.73
C ARG A 636 20.52 41.58 27.40
N LEU A 637 20.58 41.29 28.69
CA LEU A 637 21.81 41.18 29.46
C LEU A 637 22.16 39.70 29.60
N THR A 638 23.45 39.36 29.51
CA THR A 638 23.92 37.98 29.68
C THR A 638 25.26 37.99 30.38
N VAL A 639 25.38 37.24 31.47
CA VAL A 639 26.63 36.99 32.18
C VAL A 639 27.02 35.53 32.00
N SER A 640 28.21 35.28 31.45
CA SER A 640 28.77 33.95 31.29
C SER A 640 29.90 33.69 32.28
N ASP A 641 29.98 32.46 32.78
CA ASP A 641 31.06 31.98 33.65
C ASP A 641 31.37 30.50 33.40
N THR A 642 32.42 29.97 34.01
CA THR A 642 32.90 28.58 33.82
C THR A 642 32.32 27.59 34.83
N SER A 643 31.39 28.00 35.69
CA SER A 643 30.70 27.12 36.63
C SER A 643 29.51 26.43 35.98
N SER A 644 29.37 25.13 36.20
CA SER A 644 28.19 24.36 35.82
C SER A 644 27.07 24.39 36.88
N ALA A 645 27.31 25.00 38.05
CA ALA A 645 26.34 25.03 39.14
C ALA A 645 25.07 25.79 38.72
N SER A 646 23.88 25.22 38.90
CA SER A 646 22.63 25.95 38.62
C SER A 646 22.42 27.10 39.62
N PRO A 647 21.87 28.25 39.20
CA PRO A 647 21.53 29.33 40.12
C PRO A 647 20.50 28.85 41.14
N GLN A 648 20.81 28.95 42.43
CA GLN A 648 19.89 28.52 43.48
C GLN A 648 19.05 29.70 44.00
N ARG A 649 17.72 29.56 43.95
CA ARG A 649 16.79 30.47 44.61
C ARG A 649 16.93 30.31 46.12
N ARG A 650 17.48 31.32 46.80
CA ARG A 650 17.49 31.35 48.26
C ARG A 650 16.30 32.17 48.75
N ALA A 651 15.43 31.58 49.55
CA ALA A 651 14.41 32.32 50.28
C ALA A 651 15.10 33.20 51.33
N ALA A 652 15.33 34.46 51.01
CA ALA A 652 15.92 35.42 51.93
C ALA A 652 14.94 35.65 53.11
N ALA A 653 15.37 35.37 54.34
CA ALA A 653 14.65 35.84 55.52
C ALA A 653 14.67 37.39 55.53
N GLU A 654 13.69 38.02 56.18
CA GLU A 654 13.54 39.49 56.18
C GLU A 654 14.81 40.26 56.60
N GLN A 655 15.72 39.61 57.34
CA GLN A 655 16.97 40.18 57.86
C GLN A 655 18.26 39.77 57.12
N SER A 656 18.22 38.94 56.07
CA SER A 656 19.44 38.50 55.37
C SER A 656 19.89 39.50 54.28
N ALA A 657 21.16 39.93 54.35
CA ALA A 657 21.80 40.88 53.43
C ALA A 657 22.24 40.27 52.07
N SER A 658 22.03 38.97 51.84
CA SER A 658 22.37 38.27 50.60
C SER A 658 21.25 37.30 50.19
N GLY A 659 21.18 36.93 48.91
CA GLY A 659 20.22 35.93 48.39
C GLY A 659 18.96 36.49 47.70
N ARG A 660 18.82 37.81 47.56
CA ARG A 660 17.67 38.46 46.86
C ARG A 660 17.87 38.68 45.36
N GLY A 661 19.07 38.45 44.83
CA GLY A 661 19.45 38.84 43.47
C GLY A 661 18.59 38.24 42.36
N LEU A 662 18.30 36.94 42.42
CA LEU A 662 17.41 36.30 41.43
C LEU A 662 15.95 36.76 41.56
N LEU A 663 15.49 37.16 42.76
CA LEU A 663 14.15 37.71 42.96
C LEU A 663 14.02 39.09 42.31
N LEU A 664 15.06 39.92 42.37
CA LEU A 664 15.09 41.20 41.63
C LEU A 664 15.09 40.99 40.12
N VAL A 665 15.78 39.95 39.63
CA VAL A 665 15.74 39.56 38.20
C VAL A 665 14.34 39.10 37.80
N GLU A 666 13.68 38.28 38.63
CA GLU A 666 12.29 37.83 38.41
C GLU A 666 11.29 39.00 38.33
N GLU A 667 11.43 40.02 39.17
CA GLU A 667 10.49 41.15 39.25
C GLU A 667 10.70 42.22 38.16
N LEU A 668 11.95 42.47 37.76
CA LEU A 668 12.30 43.59 36.87
C LEU A 668 12.54 43.20 35.42
N ALA A 669 12.76 41.91 35.13
CA ALA A 669 12.94 41.42 33.77
C ALA A 669 11.60 40.91 33.19
N GLU A 670 11.39 41.10 31.89
CA GLU A 670 10.26 40.48 31.16
C GLU A 670 10.46 38.96 31.04
N ALA A 671 11.72 38.53 30.89
CA ALA A 671 12.10 37.13 30.84
C ALA A 671 13.52 36.97 31.38
N TRP A 672 13.83 35.82 31.99
CA TRP A 672 15.20 35.45 32.35
C TRP A 672 15.39 33.94 32.24
N GLY A 673 16.63 33.50 32.16
CA GLY A 673 16.95 32.08 32.04
C GLY A 673 18.43 31.77 32.19
N VAL A 674 18.73 30.47 32.09
CA VAL A 674 20.08 29.93 32.15
C VAL A 674 20.32 29.10 30.89
N THR A 675 21.46 29.32 30.26
CA THR A 675 21.89 28.59 29.05
C THR A 675 23.23 27.91 29.34
N PRO A 676 23.30 26.56 29.32
CA PRO A 676 24.56 25.83 29.40
C PRO A 676 25.55 26.22 28.28
N ARG A 677 26.85 26.08 28.51
CA ARG A 677 27.92 26.44 27.53
C ARG A 677 28.98 25.35 27.36
N GLY A 678 28.68 24.10 27.71
CA GLY A 678 29.62 22.97 27.73
C GLY A 678 30.70 23.06 28.82
N ASN A 679 31.37 24.20 28.97
CA ASN A 679 32.42 24.46 29.98
C ASN A 679 31.96 25.44 31.08
N GLY A 680 30.66 25.64 31.23
CA GLY A 680 30.08 26.62 32.13
C GLY A 680 28.63 26.94 31.77
N LYS A 681 28.19 28.16 32.10
CA LYS A 681 26.81 28.61 31.87
C LYS A 681 26.75 30.10 31.53
N SER A 682 25.61 30.52 31.01
CA SER A 682 25.18 31.90 30.86
C SER A 682 23.89 32.12 31.62
N ILE A 683 23.82 33.15 32.45
CA ILE A 683 22.55 33.63 33.00
C ILE A 683 22.17 34.89 32.24
N TRP A 684 20.94 34.97 31.76
CA TRP A 684 20.46 36.09 30.95
C TRP A 684 19.11 36.61 31.45
N CYS A 685 18.85 37.88 31.19
CA CYS A 685 17.55 38.50 31.41
C CYS A 685 17.24 39.52 30.30
N GLU A 686 15.96 39.77 30.06
CA GLU A 686 15.47 40.73 29.07
C GLU A 686 14.70 41.85 29.73
N ILE A 687 15.03 43.08 29.35
CA ILE A 687 14.40 44.30 29.85
C ILE A 687 13.60 44.91 28.70
N PRO A 688 12.29 45.19 28.86
CA PRO A 688 11.49 45.78 27.79
C PRO A 688 12.02 47.17 27.42
N LEU A 689 12.14 47.48 26.12
CA LEU A 689 12.48 48.84 25.70
C LEU A 689 11.25 49.75 25.90
N PRO A 690 11.43 51.03 26.29
CA PRO A 690 10.32 51.96 26.48
C PRO A 690 9.50 52.14 25.18
N PRO A 691 8.15 52.19 25.25
CA PRO A 691 7.32 52.53 24.11
C PRO A 691 7.55 53.99 23.71
N GLY A 692 8.40 54.22 22.70
CA GLY A 692 8.70 55.57 22.21
C GLY A 692 10.13 55.82 21.72
N GLY A 693 11.04 54.84 21.74
CA GLY A 693 12.42 55.01 21.24
C GLY A 693 12.48 55.25 19.73
N THR A 694 12.80 56.49 19.36
CA THR A 694 13.09 57.05 18.03
C THR A 694 13.84 56.08 17.11
N ARG A 695 13.52 56.15 15.80
CA ARG A 695 14.31 55.53 14.71
C ARG A 695 15.80 55.79 14.95
N TYR A 696 16.65 54.77 14.76
CA TYR A 696 18.11 54.97 14.67
C TYR A 696 18.39 56.11 13.69
N SER A 697 18.84 57.25 14.21
CA SER A 697 19.20 58.41 13.40
C SER A 697 20.54 58.12 12.73
N ARG A 698 20.53 58.10 11.39
CA ARG A 698 21.73 58.08 10.54
C ARG A 698 22.49 59.40 10.71
N HIS A 699 23.40 59.52 11.67
CA HIS A 699 24.38 60.62 11.66
C HIS A 699 25.79 60.08 11.90
N ALA A 700 26.56 60.02 10.81
CA ALA A 700 28.01 60.00 10.84
C ALA A 700 28.51 61.42 11.23
N PRO A 701 29.59 61.56 12.03
CA PRO A 701 30.32 62.81 12.09
C PRO A 701 31.13 62.97 10.79
N GLN A 702 31.15 64.19 10.25
CA GLN A 702 32.00 64.59 9.12
C GLN A 702 33.48 64.47 9.45
#